data_AF-A0A373ZSX8-F1
#
_entry.id   AF-A0A373ZSX8-F1
#
_cell.length_a   1.000
_cell.length_b   1.000
_cell.length_c   1.000
_cell.angle_alpha   90.00
_cell.angle_beta   90.00
_cell.angle_gamma   90.00
#
_symmetry.space_group_name_H-M   'P 1'
#
loop_
_entity.id
_entity.type
_entity.pdbx_description
1 polymer ?
#
loop_
_entity_poly.entity_id
_entity_poly.type
_entity_poly.pdbx_seq_one_letter_code
_entity_poly.pdbx_strand_id
1 'polypeptide(L)'
;MNFIMKNSIKHFLLPLVCGIAFISCEKQTTPEPVQIQRPELQSPIVRDDVYYARLRAYKKTDHKLAFGWFGSWTAIGASEQSRLRSAPDSMDIISMWSQWHSLSREQIEDKAFVQQVLGTKVVFCISAKDVPEEFKVDGQITDESLKDYARAWGKDSIDKYQYDGIDIDFETAADHLGPLNTTPGLFKKFCEELSQYIGPKSGTGRLFLIDGNIDALDQGIAELCNYGVSQAYGCSSATMGYTSLTSRTASAERVGWKADQLIFTENFESYWKSGGRPHTTLSGEQMMSLQGMADFAVNGTSCGFGAYHMEYEYGHSDMPYKYMRQAIQYANPAPHGDYSKNLVTLNEAGEYAFEIPVFPSGMSDGIRFSLTGSLTGVPTADAEIPLVVDNSLVTAYNNYYYTEYKTLDPALISFSGPLHFVAGSQDSETPVIVGITDVTTLGDEEYLVPVRVDFSKHSGFSANTDKEVCYLKLKTKQQVCVLSLPGMEQVTEISVMQGEDGMVIEKKGYTLQLQASIGVPVDSKFSIVADPALVDSYNKQHGTKYTPMSANDVTLPDELLLPKNSQATTPVEIKAVDYEKLTSDGSMVVLKVDLGGNADFNTIGDKDIVKFVVFKKMEGNIEENATRVPGTVIADMSGWTYDAPGAEGLVSSQMFDGAIAMNQSGWYITNGSVTATVDMVNVHTLAGFRIRPMYGLGYYKVLRLYDVKTSEDGQHWVSQSGDSFVSLALSGDDWQYVKFYKPVSCRFVRMTYRCDKESALNGYVGCNEFNAIASN
;
A
#
# COMPACT_ATOMS: atom_id res chain seq x y z
N MET A 1 -21.28 73.15 0.39
CA MET A 1 -21.49 73.59 -1.01
C MET A 1 -21.57 72.35 -1.88
N ASN A 2 -22.74 72.16 -2.49
CA ASN A 2 -23.11 71.32 -3.64
C ASN A 2 -22.17 70.20 -4.15
N PHE A 3 -22.67 68.95 -4.02
CA PHE A 3 -23.20 68.09 -5.11
C PHE A 3 -22.38 67.77 -6.39
N ILE A 4 -22.32 66.45 -6.67
CA ILE A 4 -22.54 65.74 -7.96
C ILE A 4 -21.34 65.02 -8.63
N MET A 5 -21.41 63.68 -8.47
CA MET A 5 -21.32 62.57 -9.44
C MET A 5 -20.09 62.39 -10.34
N LYS A 6 -19.60 61.14 -10.37
CA LYS A 6 -19.88 60.25 -11.52
C LYS A 6 -19.93 58.76 -11.13
N ASN A 7 -21.06 58.15 -11.48
CA ASN A 7 -21.31 56.72 -11.54
C ASN A 7 -20.27 56.00 -12.40
N SER A 8 -19.91 54.79 -12.00
CA SER A 8 -19.91 53.55 -12.82
C SER A 8 -18.91 52.56 -12.22
N ILE A 9 -19.37 51.71 -11.29
CA ILE A 9 -18.94 50.32 -11.00
C ILE A 9 -19.84 49.86 -9.83
N LYS A 10 -21.16 49.92 -10.06
CA LYS A 10 -22.13 49.12 -9.33
C LYS A 10 -22.61 48.13 -10.39
N HIS A 11 -22.27 46.85 -10.25
CA HIS A 11 -22.96 45.65 -10.79
C HIS A 11 -22.07 44.41 -10.95
N PHE A 12 -20.83 44.36 -10.45
CA PHE A 12 -20.05 43.11 -10.44
C PHE A 12 -19.46 42.66 -9.09
N LEU A 13 -19.71 43.39 -8.00
CA LEU A 13 -19.15 43.08 -6.66
C LEU A 13 -20.20 42.72 -5.59
N LEU A 14 -21.49 42.66 -5.94
CA LEU A 14 -22.56 42.31 -5.01
C LEU A 14 -22.95 40.81 -4.98
N PRO A 15 -22.73 39.98 -6.03
CA PRO A 15 -22.97 38.54 -5.90
C PRO A 15 -21.90 37.82 -5.07
N LEU A 16 -20.68 38.39 -4.97
CA LEU A 16 -19.56 37.75 -4.28
C LEU A 16 -19.57 37.97 -2.75
N VAL A 17 -20.21 39.05 -2.28
CA VAL A 17 -20.32 39.35 -0.83
C VAL A 17 -21.59 38.74 -0.21
N CYS A 18 -22.61 38.42 -1.01
CA CYS A 18 -23.77 37.64 -0.55
C CYS A 18 -23.51 36.12 -0.50
N GLY A 19 -22.44 35.62 -1.13
CA GLY A 19 -22.03 34.20 -1.07
C GLY A 19 -21.20 33.82 0.16
N ILE A 20 -20.69 34.79 0.93
CA ILE A 20 -19.83 34.55 2.10
C ILE A 20 -20.63 34.64 3.42
N ALA A 21 -21.89 35.12 3.38
CA ALA A 21 -22.76 35.19 4.56
C ALA A 21 -23.60 33.92 4.82
N PHE A 22 -23.49 32.88 3.99
CA PHE A 22 -24.22 31.61 4.15
C PHE A 22 -23.32 30.39 4.45
N ILE A 23 -22.03 30.58 4.74
CA ILE A 23 -21.10 29.49 5.12
C ILE A 23 -20.56 29.68 6.56
N SER A 24 -21.31 30.39 7.40
CA SER A 24 -21.00 30.52 8.82
C SER A 24 -22.28 30.63 9.64
N CYS A 25 -22.97 29.50 9.81
CA CYS A 25 -23.78 29.12 10.97
C CYS A 25 -24.59 27.84 10.65
N GLU A 26 -23.91 26.69 10.54
CA GLU A 26 -24.51 25.37 10.80
C GLU A 26 -23.86 24.69 12.02
N LYS A 27 -23.24 25.47 12.91
CA LYS A 27 -22.96 25.04 14.28
C LYS A 27 -23.94 25.77 15.20
N GLN A 28 -24.71 24.99 15.97
CA GLN A 28 -25.82 25.38 16.86
C GLN A 28 -27.19 25.55 16.19
N THR A 29 -27.93 24.44 16.05
CA THR A 29 -29.08 24.12 16.91
C THR A 29 -29.61 22.71 16.64
N THR A 30 -28.74 21.70 16.66
CA THR A 30 -29.16 20.41 17.19
C THR A 30 -28.82 20.46 18.68
N PRO A 31 -29.80 20.36 19.61
CA PRO A 31 -29.46 20.07 20.98
C PRO A 31 -28.73 18.73 20.97
N GLU A 32 -27.40 18.74 21.08
CA GLU A 32 -26.69 17.52 21.43
C GLU A 32 -27.22 17.14 22.83
N PRO A 33 -27.82 15.95 23.00
CA PRO A 33 -28.25 15.52 24.31
C PRO A 33 -27.03 15.54 25.21
N VAL A 34 -27.04 16.43 26.21
CA VAL A 34 -25.97 16.49 27.20
C VAL A 34 -25.89 15.11 27.82
N GLN A 35 -24.75 14.45 27.67
CA GLN A 35 -24.46 13.19 28.34
C GLN A 35 -24.26 13.51 29.83
N ILE A 36 -25.35 13.42 30.61
CA ILE A 36 -25.34 13.75 32.05
C ILE A 36 -24.61 12.65 32.85
N GLN A 37 -24.48 11.45 32.27
CA GLN A 37 -23.82 10.29 32.87
C GLN A 37 -22.60 9.90 32.05
N ARG A 38 -21.45 9.72 32.73
CA ARG A 38 -20.17 9.29 32.16
C ARG A 38 -19.68 8.00 32.84
N PRO A 39 -20.26 6.82 32.52
CA PRO A 39 -19.92 5.55 33.17
C PRO A 39 -18.43 5.17 33.08
N GLU A 40 -17.74 5.66 32.06
CA GLU A 40 -16.29 5.55 31.89
C GLU A 40 -15.51 6.23 33.02
N LEU A 41 -16.08 7.25 33.67
CA LEU A 41 -15.50 7.92 34.84
C LEU A 41 -15.99 7.38 36.18
N GLN A 42 -16.97 6.48 36.16
CA GLN A 42 -17.58 5.92 37.38
C GLN A 42 -16.92 4.62 37.84
N SER A 43 -15.96 4.09 37.07
CA SER A 43 -15.18 2.90 37.44
C SER A 43 -13.87 3.29 38.10
N PRO A 44 -13.46 2.65 39.21
CA PRO A 44 -12.13 2.83 39.80
C PRO A 44 -11.01 2.18 38.94
N ILE A 45 -11.38 1.44 37.89
CA ILE A 45 -10.45 0.74 36.99
C ILE A 45 -10.36 1.49 35.66
N VAL A 46 -9.13 1.80 35.24
CA VAL A 46 -8.84 2.33 33.91
C VAL A 46 -9.19 1.26 32.87
N ARG A 47 -10.13 1.55 31.97
CA ARG A 47 -10.52 0.68 30.87
C ARG A 47 -9.65 0.96 29.64
N ASP A 48 -8.38 0.57 29.73
CA ASP A 48 -7.43 0.63 28.63
C ASP A 48 -7.52 -0.63 27.73
N ASP A 49 -6.73 -0.68 26.67
CA ASP A 49 -6.70 -1.82 25.76
C ASP A 49 -6.29 -3.12 26.47
N VAL A 50 -5.50 -3.02 27.55
CA VAL A 50 -5.06 -4.16 28.37
C VAL A 50 -6.24 -4.74 29.16
N TYR A 51 -7.07 -3.89 29.75
CA TYR A 51 -8.31 -4.29 30.39
C TYR A 51 -9.20 -5.09 29.43
N TYR A 52 -9.42 -4.55 28.22
CA TYR A 52 -10.28 -5.20 27.24
C TYR A 52 -9.69 -6.50 26.68
N ALA A 53 -8.37 -6.59 26.48
CA ALA A 53 -7.71 -7.83 26.10
C ALA A 53 -7.86 -8.92 27.17
N ARG A 54 -7.68 -8.57 28.44
CA ARG A 54 -7.87 -9.50 29.57
C ARG A 54 -9.33 -9.95 29.70
N LEU A 55 -10.28 -9.03 29.48
CA LEU A 55 -11.69 -9.35 29.47
C LEU A 55 -12.03 -10.38 28.37
N ARG A 56 -11.53 -10.16 27.14
CA ARG A 56 -11.71 -11.12 26.04
C ARG A 56 -11.02 -12.46 26.32
N ALA A 57 -9.84 -12.45 26.94
CA ALA A 57 -9.14 -13.67 27.34
C ALA A 57 -9.93 -14.45 28.41
N TYR A 58 -10.47 -13.77 29.42
CA TYR A 58 -11.35 -14.37 30.42
C TYR A 58 -12.56 -15.05 29.78
N LYS A 59 -13.24 -14.41 28.81
CA LYS A 59 -14.40 -14.99 28.12
C LYS A 59 -14.09 -16.25 27.29
N LYS A 60 -12.81 -16.53 27.03
CA LYS A 60 -12.35 -17.77 26.38
C LYS A 60 -12.07 -18.90 27.38
N THR A 61 -12.02 -18.61 28.69
CA THR A 61 -11.81 -19.62 29.73
C THR A 61 -13.08 -20.41 30.02
N ASP A 62 -12.97 -21.55 30.70
CA ASP A 62 -14.12 -22.25 31.26
C ASP A 62 -14.63 -21.47 32.50
N HIS A 63 -15.84 -20.92 32.41
CA HIS A 63 -16.48 -20.09 33.44
C HIS A 63 -18.02 -20.16 33.32
N LYS A 64 -18.74 -19.66 34.33
CA LYS A 64 -20.21 -19.68 34.33
C LYS A 64 -20.76 -18.50 33.54
N LEU A 65 -21.64 -18.79 32.58
CA LEU A 65 -22.13 -17.80 31.62
C LEU A 65 -23.11 -16.83 32.26
N ALA A 66 -22.87 -15.55 32.04
CA ALA A 66 -23.78 -14.46 32.33
C ALA A 66 -24.60 -14.11 31.08
N PHE A 67 -25.92 -14.30 31.19
CA PHE A 67 -26.88 -14.09 30.11
C PHE A 67 -27.89 -12.97 30.44
N GLY A 68 -28.43 -12.29 29.43
CA GLY A 68 -29.61 -11.46 29.65
C GLY A 68 -30.35 -11.04 28.38
N TRP A 69 -31.66 -10.85 28.52
CA TRP A 69 -32.48 -10.24 27.48
C TRP A 69 -32.52 -8.72 27.63
N PHE A 70 -32.19 -8.01 26.56
CA PHE A 70 -32.09 -6.55 26.53
C PHE A 70 -33.21 -5.94 25.69
N GLY A 71 -34.15 -5.25 26.33
CA GLY A 71 -35.41 -4.82 25.69
C GLY A 71 -35.44 -3.41 25.10
N SER A 72 -34.69 -2.48 25.69
CA SER A 72 -34.84 -1.04 25.42
C SER A 72 -33.70 -0.45 24.57
N TRP A 73 -33.23 -1.19 23.56
CA TRP A 73 -32.04 -0.82 22.79
C TRP A 73 -32.33 0.22 21.70
N THR A 74 -31.95 1.47 21.96
CA THR A 74 -32.00 2.54 20.95
C THR A 74 -30.62 3.10 20.61
N ALA A 75 -29.60 2.81 21.43
CA ALA A 75 -28.23 3.35 21.38
C ALA A 75 -28.11 4.88 21.50
N ILE A 76 -29.22 5.60 21.63
CA ILE A 76 -29.31 7.06 21.65
C ILE A 76 -29.99 7.57 22.94
N GLY A 77 -29.84 8.88 23.19
CA GLY A 77 -30.46 9.58 24.32
C GLY A 77 -29.47 10.00 25.41
N ALA A 78 -29.98 10.66 26.45
CA ALA A 78 -29.18 11.16 27.58
C ALA A 78 -28.85 10.09 28.64
N SER A 79 -29.65 9.01 28.69
CA SER A 79 -29.40 7.85 29.56
C SER A 79 -28.54 6.81 28.83
N GLU A 80 -27.60 6.17 29.53
CA GLU A 80 -26.85 5.04 28.97
C GLU A 80 -27.62 3.72 29.05
N GLN A 81 -28.77 3.69 29.72
CA GLN A 81 -29.62 2.50 29.84
C GLN A 81 -29.99 1.86 28.49
N SER A 82 -30.12 2.66 27.44
CA SER A 82 -30.52 2.21 26.11
C SER A 82 -29.36 1.70 25.24
N ARG A 83 -28.15 1.58 25.79
CA ARG A 83 -26.92 1.19 25.08
C ARG A 83 -26.40 -0.13 25.63
N LEU A 84 -26.07 -1.07 24.75
CA LEU A 84 -25.51 -2.37 25.10
C LEU A 84 -24.17 -2.22 25.82
N ARG A 85 -23.33 -1.26 25.43
CA ARG A 85 -22.05 -0.97 26.10
C ARG A 85 -22.17 -0.58 27.58
N SER A 86 -23.38 -0.27 28.05
CA SER A 86 -23.64 0.05 29.46
C SER A 86 -23.79 -1.19 30.35
N ALA A 87 -24.07 -2.35 29.74
CA ALA A 87 -24.13 -3.62 30.44
C ALA A 87 -22.80 -3.94 31.12
N PRO A 88 -22.78 -4.82 32.15
CA PRO A 88 -21.52 -5.25 32.74
C PRO A 88 -20.56 -5.79 31.68
N ASP A 89 -19.31 -5.31 31.69
CA ASP A 89 -18.27 -5.71 30.74
C ASP A 89 -18.11 -7.25 30.68
N SER A 90 -18.36 -7.92 31.81
CA SER A 90 -18.31 -9.38 32.03
C SER A 90 -19.56 -10.15 31.61
N MET A 91 -20.51 -9.54 30.90
CA MET A 91 -21.60 -10.29 30.26
C MET A 91 -21.06 -11.18 29.15
N ASP A 92 -21.57 -12.40 29.03
CA ASP A 92 -21.12 -13.37 28.02
C ASP A 92 -22.04 -13.38 26.80
N ILE A 93 -23.35 -13.38 27.03
CA ILE A 93 -24.37 -13.41 25.98
C ILE A 93 -25.47 -12.39 26.29
N ILE A 94 -25.77 -11.54 25.32
CA ILE A 94 -26.94 -10.65 25.34
C ILE A 94 -27.88 -11.06 24.21
N SER A 95 -29.13 -11.38 24.56
CA SER A 95 -30.20 -11.68 23.62
C SER A 95 -31.07 -10.44 23.40
N MET A 96 -31.22 -10.03 22.14
CA MET A 96 -31.95 -8.81 21.81
C MET A 96 -33.46 -9.02 21.90
N TRP A 97 -34.06 -8.56 23.00
CA TRP A 97 -35.51 -8.48 23.20
C TRP A 97 -36.08 -7.14 22.71
N SER A 98 -35.55 -6.68 21.58
CA SER A 98 -35.83 -5.36 21.00
C SER A 98 -35.87 -5.47 19.48
N GLN A 99 -35.99 -4.33 18.80
CA GLN A 99 -35.88 -4.31 17.35
C GLN A 99 -34.47 -4.78 16.94
N TRP A 100 -34.41 -5.96 16.30
CA TRP A 100 -33.14 -6.60 15.93
C TRP A 100 -32.75 -6.36 14.48
N HIS A 101 -33.69 -5.92 13.63
CA HIS A 101 -33.46 -5.60 12.23
C HIS A 101 -33.61 -4.10 11.96
N SER A 102 -33.22 -3.64 10.77
CA SER A 102 -33.31 -2.22 10.39
C SER A 102 -32.57 -1.28 11.36
N LEU A 103 -31.40 -1.73 11.83
CA LEU A 103 -30.62 -1.06 12.86
C LEU A 103 -30.14 0.32 12.43
N SER A 104 -30.16 1.28 13.36
CA SER A 104 -29.53 2.59 13.18
C SER A 104 -28.01 2.46 13.17
N ARG A 105 -27.32 3.51 12.71
CA ARG A 105 -25.86 3.57 12.75
C ARG A 105 -25.33 3.43 14.18
N GLU A 106 -25.96 4.11 15.13
CA GLU A 106 -25.58 4.12 16.55
C GLU A 106 -25.75 2.72 17.17
N GLN A 107 -26.80 2.00 16.81
CA GLN A 107 -26.98 0.60 17.20
C GLN A 107 -25.87 -0.29 16.62
N ILE A 108 -25.53 -0.13 15.35
CA ILE A 108 -24.44 -0.90 14.73
C ILE A 108 -23.10 -0.65 15.45
N GLU A 109 -22.77 0.61 15.76
CA GLU A 109 -21.54 0.99 16.46
C GLU A 109 -21.51 0.49 17.91
N ASP A 110 -22.61 0.63 18.65
CA ASP A 110 -22.75 0.15 20.03
C ASP A 110 -22.61 -1.38 20.11
N LYS A 111 -23.27 -2.11 19.21
CA LYS A 111 -23.14 -3.58 19.13
C LYS A 111 -21.71 -3.99 18.75
N ALA A 112 -21.11 -3.33 17.76
CA ALA A 112 -19.75 -3.64 17.34
C ALA A 112 -18.74 -3.44 18.48
N PHE A 113 -18.87 -2.38 19.28
CA PHE A 113 -18.04 -2.17 20.46
C PHE A 113 -18.19 -3.33 21.47
N VAL A 114 -19.42 -3.73 21.79
CA VAL A 114 -19.69 -4.83 22.72
C VAL A 114 -19.12 -6.17 22.23
N GLN A 115 -19.27 -6.46 20.93
CA GLN A 115 -18.76 -7.69 20.33
C GLN A 115 -17.23 -7.70 20.22
N GLN A 116 -16.63 -6.62 19.71
CA GLN A 116 -15.22 -6.59 19.33
C GLN A 116 -14.30 -6.13 20.46
N VAL A 117 -14.74 -5.16 21.26
CA VAL A 117 -13.95 -4.61 22.37
C VAL A 117 -14.19 -5.42 23.63
N LEU A 118 -15.46 -5.61 24.02
CA LEU A 118 -15.78 -6.35 25.25
C LEU A 118 -15.72 -7.87 25.07
N GLY A 119 -15.95 -8.38 23.87
CA GLY A 119 -16.01 -9.83 23.60
C GLY A 119 -17.34 -10.48 23.99
N THR A 120 -18.39 -9.71 24.30
CA THR A 120 -19.72 -10.25 24.61
C THR A 120 -20.42 -10.66 23.32
N LYS A 121 -21.02 -11.85 23.32
CA LYS A 121 -21.82 -12.34 22.19
C LYS A 121 -23.18 -11.67 22.18
N VAL A 122 -23.61 -11.18 21.03
CA VAL A 122 -24.92 -10.54 20.85
C VAL A 122 -25.74 -11.37 19.86
N VAL A 123 -26.85 -11.95 20.32
CA VAL A 123 -27.78 -12.75 19.52
C VAL A 123 -29.11 -12.01 19.40
N PHE A 124 -29.89 -12.27 18.34
CA PHE A 124 -31.24 -11.73 18.26
C PHE A 124 -32.29 -12.75 18.66
N CYS A 125 -33.34 -12.27 19.33
CA CYS A 125 -34.43 -13.10 19.82
C CYS A 125 -35.63 -13.10 18.86
N ILE A 126 -36.23 -14.26 18.65
CA ILE A 126 -37.44 -14.45 17.84
C ILE A 126 -38.37 -15.44 18.52
N SER A 127 -39.68 -15.25 18.47
CA SER A 127 -40.61 -16.26 19.01
C SER A 127 -40.84 -17.46 18.08
N ALA A 128 -40.49 -17.33 16.80
CA ALA A 128 -40.65 -18.34 15.75
C ALA A 128 -41.93 -19.22 15.85
N LYS A 129 -43.06 -18.64 16.27
CA LYS A 129 -44.32 -19.40 16.49
C LYS A 129 -45.02 -19.82 15.19
N ASP A 130 -44.80 -19.05 14.12
CA ASP A 130 -45.28 -19.32 12.75
C ASP A 130 -44.16 -19.00 11.76
N VAL A 131 -44.28 -19.54 10.56
CA VAL A 131 -43.46 -19.14 9.41
C VAL A 131 -44.01 -17.82 8.87
N PRO A 132 -43.18 -16.78 8.66
CA PRO A 132 -43.63 -15.53 8.02
C PRO A 132 -44.26 -15.77 6.65
N GLU A 133 -45.29 -14.99 6.30
CA GLU A 133 -46.12 -15.22 5.11
C GLU A 133 -45.32 -15.15 3.81
N GLU A 134 -44.28 -14.32 3.77
CA GLU A 134 -43.38 -14.19 2.63
C GLU A 134 -42.60 -15.47 2.28
N PHE A 135 -42.49 -16.42 3.21
CA PHE A 135 -41.84 -17.72 2.99
C PHE A 135 -42.83 -18.85 2.71
N LYS A 136 -44.14 -18.62 2.91
CA LYS A 136 -45.15 -19.65 2.66
C LYS A 136 -45.39 -19.81 1.17
N VAL A 137 -45.50 -21.06 0.73
CA VAL A 137 -45.85 -21.40 -0.66
C VAL A 137 -47.36 -21.55 -0.73
N ASP A 138 -48.03 -20.66 -1.48
CA ASP A 138 -49.49 -20.59 -1.58
C ASP A 138 -50.20 -20.52 -0.20
N GLY A 139 -49.59 -19.81 0.76
CA GLY A 139 -50.08 -19.68 2.13
C GLY A 139 -49.92 -20.94 3.00
N GLN A 140 -49.19 -21.96 2.51
CA GLN A 140 -48.91 -23.20 3.23
C GLN A 140 -47.46 -23.26 3.71
N ILE A 141 -47.25 -23.94 4.84
CA ILE A 141 -45.90 -24.25 5.35
C ILE A 141 -45.41 -25.52 4.65
N THR A 142 -44.32 -25.38 3.89
CA THR A 142 -43.66 -26.48 3.18
C THR A 142 -42.23 -26.67 3.68
N ASP A 143 -41.56 -27.76 3.26
CA ASP A 143 -40.13 -27.93 3.55
C ASP A 143 -39.27 -26.81 2.93
N GLU A 144 -39.68 -26.27 1.78
CA GLU A 144 -39.05 -25.10 1.15
C GLU A 144 -39.24 -23.84 2.00
N SER A 145 -40.45 -23.63 2.54
CA SER A 145 -40.75 -22.52 3.45
C SER A 145 -39.84 -22.51 4.68
N LEU A 146 -39.61 -23.69 5.29
CA LEU A 146 -38.72 -23.82 6.46
C LEU A 146 -37.25 -23.56 6.10
N LYS A 147 -36.80 -24.04 4.93
CA LYS A 147 -35.45 -23.80 4.41
C LYS A 147 -35.18 -22.33 4.15
N ASP A 148 -36.09 -21.66 3.46
CA ASP A 148 -35.95 -20.25 3.12
C ASP A 148 -36.01 -19.37 4.37
N TYR A 149 -36.91 -19.69 5.30
CA TYR A 149 -36.98 -19.00 6.58
C TYR A 149 -35.70 -19.18 7.40
N ALA A 150 -35.20 -20.41 7.52
CA ALA A 150 -33.96 -20.71 8.24
C ALA A 150 -32.74 -20.04 7.59
N ARG A 151 -32.63 -20.05 6.26
CA ARG A 151 -31.56 -19.37 5.53
C ARG A 151 -31.65 -17.85 5.70
N ALA A 152 -32.84 -17.27 5.57
CA ALA A 152 -33.04 -15.83 5.68
C ALA A 152 -32.58 -15.29 7.04
N TRP A 153 -32.82 -16.05 8.12
CA TRP A 153 -32.54 -15.58 9.47
C TRP A 153 -31.23 -16.13 10.02
N GLY A 154 -30.99 -17.44 9.92
CA GLY A 154 -29.78 -18.12 10.36
C GLY A 154 -28.53 -17.77 9.54
N LYS A 155 -28.71 -17.24 8.33
CA LYS A 155 -27.59 -16.80 7.48
C LYS A 155 -27.72 -15.34 7.08
N ASP A 156 -28.69 -14.99 6.24
CA ASP A 156 -28.68 -13.71 5.54
C ASP A 156 -28.82 -12.52 6.51
N SER A 157 -29.68 -12.64 7.53
CA SER A 157 -29.88 -11.59 8.53
C SER A 157 -28.73 -11.52 9.54
N ILE A 158 -28.19 -12.67 9.96
CA ILE A 158 -26.96 -12.71 10.77
C ILE A 158 -25.83 -12.01 10.02
N ASP A 159 -25.61 -12.34 8.75
CA ASP A 159 -24.55 -11.75 7.92
C ASP A 159 -24.80 -10.25 7.73
N LYS A 160 -26.04 -9.83 7.45
CA LYS A 160 -26.36 -8.43 7.23
C LYS A 160 -26.15 -7.55 8.46
N TYR A 161 -26.58 -8.02 9.63
CA TYR A 161 -26.55 -7.25 10.87
C TYR A 161 -25.41 -7.64 11.81
N GLN A 162 -24.58 -8.61 11.42
CA GLN A 162 -23.39 -9.09 12.13
C GLN A 162 -23.69 -9.60 13.55
N TYR A 163 -24.74 -10.39 13.72
CA TYR A 163 -25.05 -11.03 15.01
C TYR A 163 -24.19 -12.28 15.26
N ASP A 164 -24.05 -12.67 16.52
CA ASP A 164 -23.32 -13.89 16.89
C ASP A 164 -24.20 -15.15 16.88
N GLY A 165 -25.51 -15.04 16.66
CA GLY A 165 -26.42 -16.17 16.74
C GLY A 165 -27.90 -15.79 16.84
N ILE A 166 -28.73 -16.79 17.14
CA ILE A 166 -30.19 -16.67 17.33
C ILE A 166 -30.59 -17.27 18.67
N ASP A 167 -31.54 -16.62 19.32
CA ASP A 167 -32.31 -17.11 20.46
C ASP A 167 -33.77 -17.30 20.06
N ILE A 168 -34.31 -18.52 20.19
CA ILE A 168 -35.71 -18.82 19.85
C ILE A 168 -36.54 -18.91 21.12
N ASP A 169 -37.44 -17.95 21.30
CA ASP A 169 -38.44 -17.90 22.35
C ASP A 169 -39.57 -18.90 22.07
N PHE A 170 -39.43 -20.10 22.62
CA PHE A 170 -40.37 -21.20 22.43
C PHE A 170 -41.38 -21.25 23.58
N GLU A 171 -42.56 -20.68 23.36
CA GLU A 171 -43.64 -20.65 24.33
C GLU A 171 -44.78 -21.60 23.99
N THR A 172 -45.35 -22.23 25.02
CA THR A 172 -46.52 -23.14 24.93
C THR A 172 -47.79 -22.53 25.51
N ALA A 173 -47.73 -21.28 25.98
CA ALA A 173 -48.88 -20.54 26.48
C ALA A 173 -49.94 -20.35 25.37
N ALA A 174 -51.22 -20.37 25.76
CA ALA A 174 -52.35 -20.42 24.83
C ALA A 174 -52.42 -19.22 23.86
N ASP A 175 -51.91 -18.05 24.26
CA ASP A 175 -51.83 -16.82 23.48
C ASP A 175 -50.59 -16.74 22.58
N HIS A 176 -49.65 -17.68 22.73
CA HIS A 176 -48.42 -17.77 21.95
C HIS A 176 -48.44 -18.90 20.91
N LEU A 177 -49.55 -19.63 20.77
CA LEU A 177 -49.67 -20.77 19.86
C LEU A 177 -49.66 -20.35 18.37
N GLY A 178 -49.00 -21.18 17.56
CA GLY A 178 -48.87 -21.12 16.12
C GLY A 178 -48.42 -22.49 15.54
N PRO A 179 -48.29 -22.62 14.22
CA PRO A 179 -47.98 -23.92 13.61
C PRO A 179 -46.66 -24.54 14.07
N LEU A 180 -45.63 -23.73 14.34
CA LEU A 180 -44.33 -24.23 14.73
C LEU A 180 -44.35 -24.78 16.17
N ASN A 181 -44.92 -24.09 17.14
CA ASN A 181 -44.97 -24.60 18.53
C ASN A 181 -46.09 -25.62 18.80
N THR A 182 -47.15 -25.68 17.97
CA THR A 182 -48.21 -26.71 18.10
C THR A 182 -47.91 -27.99 17.33
N THR A 183 -46.94 -27.97 16.41
CA THR A 183 -46.53 -29.14 15.61
C THR A 183 -45.03 -29.40 15.78
N PRO A 184 -44.63 -30.19 16.80
CA PRO A 184 -43.22 -30.39 17.14
C PRO A 184 -42.34 -30.86 15.97
N GLY A 185 -42.87 -31.66 15.04
CA GLY A 185 -42.13 -32.10 13.86
C GLY A 185 -41.80 -30.97 12.87
N LEU A 186 -42.64 -29.92 12.76
CA LEU A 186 -42.33 -28.75 11.95
C LEU A 186 -41.23 -27.91 12.60
N PHE A 187 -41.32 -27.70 13.92
CA PHE A 187 -40.28 -26.98 14.65
C PHE A 187 -38.93 -27.70 14.62
N LYS A 188 -38.93 -29.03 14.75
CA LYS A 188 -37.71 -29.84 14.62
C LYS A 188 -37.06 -29.64 13.25
N LYS A 189 -37.83 -29.74 12.16
CA LYS A 189 -37.33 -29.49 10.80
C LYS A 189 -36.76 -28.09 10.66
N PHE A 190 -37.44 -27.08 11.19
CA PHE A 190 -36.94 -25.71 11.20
C PHE A 190 -35.60 -25.59 11.94
N CYS A 191 -35.47 -26.21 13.12
CA CYS A 191 -34.23 -26.24 13.87
C CYS A 191 -33.10 -26.98 13.12
N GLU A 192 -33.42 -28.08 12.42
CA GLU A 192 -32.46 -28.80 11.57
C GLU A 192 -31.95 -27.93 10.42
N GLU A 193 -32.83 -27.17 9.77
CA GLU A 193 -32.43 -26.23 8.72
C GLU A 193 -31.60 -25.06 9.28
N LEU A 194 -31.95 -24.53 10.46
CA LEU A 194 -31.13 -23.52 11.15
C LEU A 194 -29.75 -24.06 11.53
N SER A 195 -29.66 -25.32 11.95
CA SER A 195 -28.42 -25.94 12.43
C SER A 195 -27.31 -26.05 11.37
N GLN A 196 -27.64 -25.81 10.10
CA GLN A 196 -26.66 -25.70 9.01
C GLN A 196 -25.88 -24.38 9.07
N TYR A 197 -26.43 -23.35 9.72
CA TYR A 197 -25.86 -22.00 9.75
C TYR A 197 -25.42 -21.57 11.16
N ILE A 198 -26.08 -22.08 12.19
CA ILE A 198 -25.84 -21.74 13.61
C ILE A 198 -25.78 -22.99 14.47
N GLY A 199 -25.25 -22.88 15.68
CA GLY A 199 -25.18 -23.98 16.63
C GLY A 199 -23.96 -24.88 16.44
N PRO A 200 -23.74 -25.84 17.37
CA PRO A 200 -22.57 -26.71 17.38
C PRO A 200 -22.39 -27.55 16.11
N LYS A 201 -23.48 -27.92 15.42
CA LYS A 201 -23.40 -28.74 14.19
C LYS A 201 -23.00 -27.95 12.94
N SER A 202 -23.05 -26.61 12.98
CA SER A 202 -22.75 -25.76 11.82
C SER A 202 -21.24 -25.55 11.57
N GLY A 203 -20.40 -25.69 12.61
CA GLY A 203 -18.97 -25.35 12.54
C GLY A 203 -18.66 -23.85 12.40
N THR A 204 -19.66 -22.96 12.46
CA THR A 204 -19.47 -21.52 12.24
C THR A 204 -19.06 -20.76 13.50
N GLY A 205 -19.19 -21.38 14.68
CA GLY A 205 -19.04 -20.71 15.97
C GLY A 205 -20.20 -19.77 16.34
N ARG A 206 -21.25 -19.68 15.52
CA ARG A 206 -22.47 -18.90 15.83
C ARG A 206 -23.35 -19.65 16.82
N LEU A 207 -23.96 -18.92 17.74
CA LEU A 207 -24.77 -19.48 18.79
C LEU A 207 -26.19 -19.82 18.31
N PHE A 208 -26.70 -20.95 18.76
CA PHE A 208 -28.11 -21.33 18.64
C PHE A 208 -28.66 -21.61 20.04
N LEU A 209 -29.54 -20.73 20.51
CA LEU A 209 -30.23 -20.85 21.78
C LEU A 209 -31.72 -21.07 21.54
N ILE A 210 -32.35 -21.78 22.48
CA ILE A 210 -33.80 -21.84 22.60
C ILE A 210 -34.14 -21.47 24.04
N ASP A 211 -35.07 -20.55 24.21
CA ASP A 211 -35.61 -20.13 25.50
C ASP A 211 -37.09 -20.46 25.67
N GLY A 212 -37.65 -20.17 26.85
CA GLY A 212 -39.04 -20.47 27.18
C GLY A 212 -39.23 -21.87 27.76
N ASN A 213 -40.16 -22.64 27.17
CA ASN A 213 -40.56 -23.98 27.62
C ASN A 213 -39.69 -25.09 27.01
N ILE A 214 -38.38 -25.00 27.25
CA ILE A 214 -37.37 -25.91 26.68
C ILE A 214 -37.59 -27.39 27.05
N ASP A 215 -38.28 -27.65 28.16
CA ASP A 215 -38.62 -29.00 28.65
C ASP A 215 -39.81 -29.64 27.91
N ALA A 216 -40.43 -28.93 26.97
CA ALA A 216 -41.48 -29.45 26.09
C ALA A 216 -40.95 -30.02 24.74
N LEU A 217 -39.64 -29.97 24.49
CA LEU A 217 -39.03 -30.22 23.17
C LEU A 217 -38.38 -31.62 23.03
N ASP A 218 -39.19 -32.69 22.98
CA ASP A 218 -38.73 -34.09 23.01
C ASP A 218 -38.35 -34.71 21.63
N GLN A 219 -37.45 -34.08 20.86
CA GLN A 219 -37.09 -34.58 19.50
C GLN A 219 -35.61 -34.51 19.13
N GLY A 220 -34.71 -34.54 20.12
CA GLY A 220 -33.26 -34.40 19.87
C GLY A 220 -32.85 -32.99 19.42
N ILE A 221 -33.73 -32.01 19.57
CA ILE A 221 -33.48 -30.59 19.23
C ILE A 221 -32.33 -30.03 20.07
N ALA A 222 -32.21 -30.47 21.33
CA ALA A 222 -31.12 -30.05 22.23
C ALA A 222 -29.71 -30.30 21.67
N GLU A 223 -29.52 -31.30 20.80
CA GLU A 223 -28.22 -31.56 20.14
C GLU A 223 -27.86 -30.51 19.08
N LEU A 224 -28.85 -29.76 18.59
CA LEU A 224 -28.68 -28.73 17.57
C LEU A 224 -28.30 -27.38 18.21
N CYS A 225 -28.54 -27.22 19.51
CA CYS A 225 -28.42 -25.96 20.22
C CYS A 225 -27.15 -25.92 21.10
N ASN A 226 -26.59 -24.72 21.27
CA ASN A 226 -25.56 -24.48 22.28
C ASN A 226 -26.17 -24.52 23.67
N TYR A 227 -27.25 -23.77 23.88
CA TYR A 227 -27.83 -23.53 25.20
C TYR A 227 -29.36 -23.57 25.20
N GLY A 228 -29.92 -24.06 26.30
CA GLY A 228 -31.34 -23.97 26.62
C GLY A 228 -31.53 -22.98 27.76
N VAL A 229 -32.33 -21.94 27.54
CA VAL A 229 -32.51 -20.86 28.51
C VAL A 229 -33.88 -21.02 29.19
N SER A 230 -33.88 -21.55 30.42
CA SER A 230 -35.09 -21.75 31.18
C SER A 230 -35.48 -20.48 31.95
N GLN A 231 -36.65 -19.95 31.62
CA GLN A 231 -37.31 -18.87 32.35
C GLN A 231 -37.76 -19.34 33.74
N ALA A 232 -36.88 -19.18 34.73
CA ALA A 232 -37.04 -19.65 36.12
C ALA A 232 -37.59 -18.55 37.05
N TYR A 233 -38.50 -17.73 36.51
CA TYR A 233 -38.99 -16.52 37.15
C TYR A 233 -39.61 -16.80 38.53
N GLY A 234 -39.15 -16.05 39.54
CA GLY A 234 -39.61 -16.15 40.92
C GLY A 234 -39.31 -17.47 41.62
N CYS A 235 -38.30 -18.23 41.15
CA CYS A 235 -37.92 -19.51 41.76
C CYS A 235 -37.45 -19.33 43.21
N SER A 236 -38.14 -19.96 44.17
CA SER A 236 -37.89 -19.79 45.61
C SER A 236 -36.97 -20.86 46.23
N SER A 237 -36.57 -21.90 45.48
CA SER A 237 -35.68 -22.94 45.99
C SER A 237 -34.96 -23.69 44.87
N ALA A 238 -33.71 -24.05 45.11
CA ALA A 238 -32.94 -24.92 44.25
C ALA A 238 -33.49 -26.36 44.22
N THR A 239 -34.09 -26.84 45.31
CA THR A 239 -34.48 -28.26 45.48
C THR A 239 -35.97 -28.48 45.70
N MET A 240 -36.69 -27.55 46.36
CA MET A 240 -38.07 -27.78 46.79
C MET A 240 -39.10 -27.33 45.76
N GLY A 241 -39.98 -28.27 45.37
CA GLY A 241 -41.13 -28.00 44.50
C GLY A 241 -40.90 -28.33 43.02
N TYR A 242 -41.99 -28.36 42.25
CA TYR A 242 -41.96 -28.71 40.82
C TYR A 242 -41.24 -27.65 39.96
N THR A 243 -41.21 -26.40 40.42
CA THR A 243 -40.57 -25.27 39.72
C THR A 243 -39.14 -24.98 40.20
N SER A 244 -38.58 -25.85 41.05
CA SER A 244 -37.20 -25.72 41.55
C SER A 244 -36.17 -25.90 40.43
N LEU A 245 -34.96 -25.37 40.62
CA LEU A 245 -33.88 -25.49 39.62
C LEU A 245 -33.51 -26.95 39.34
N THR A 246 -33.51 -27.79 40.38
CA THR A 246 -33.27 -29.25 40.24
C THR A 246 -34.39 -29.93 39.45
N SER A 247 -35.66 -29.62 39.75
CA SER A 247 -36.80 -30.20 39.03
C SER A 247 -36.81 -29.78 37.55
N ARG A 248 -36.49 -28.52 37.26
CA ARG A 248 -36.37 -28.00 35.88
C ARG A 248 -35.23 -28.69 35.12
N THR A 249 -34.08 -28.87 35.76
CA THR A 249 -32.95 -29.61 35.19
C THR A 249 -33.38 -31.03 34.83
N ALA A 250 -33.99 -31.75 35.76
CA ALA A 250 -34.48 -33.11 35.52
C ALA A 250 -35.58 -33.17 34.44
N SER A 251 -36.38 -32.13 34.27
CA SER A 251 -37.36 -32.04 33.17
C SER A 251 -36.70 -31.83 31.81
N ALA A 252 -35.72 -30.93 31.73
CA ALA A 252 -34.97 -30.69 30.50
C ALA A 252 -34.14 -31.91 30.07
N GLU A 253 -33.53 -32.63 31.04
CA GLU A 253 -32.78 -33.87 30.78
C GLU A 253 -33.65 -34.98 30.18
N ARG A 254 -34.93 -35.07 30.57
CA ARG A 254 -35.86 -36.06 29.99
C ARG A 254 -36.10 -35.86 28.49
N VAL A 255 -35.88 -34.65 27.98
CA VAL A 255 -36.07 -34.30 26.56
C VAL A 255 -34.74 -34.06 25.82
N GLY A 256 -33.62 -34.42 26.44
CA GLY A 256 -32.30 -34.48 25.81
C GLY A 256 -31.36 -33.31 26.07
N TRP A 257 -31.77 -32.29 26.85
CA TRP A 257 -30.84 -31.24 27.27
C TRP A 257 -29.85 -31.77 28.31
N LYS A 258 -28.59 -31.35 28.22
CA LYS A 258 -27.62 -31.60 29.29
C LYS A 258 -27.62 -30.44 30.27
N ALA A 259 -27.39 -30.71 31.54
CA ALA A 259 -27.33 -29.65 32.55
C ALA A 259 -26.26 -28.58 32.22
N ASP A 260 -25.14 -28.99 31.61
CA ASP A 260 -24.07 -28.11 31.11
C ASP A 260 -24.45 -27.27 29.86
N GLN A 261 -25.70 -27.35 29.40
CA GLN A 261 -26.29 -26.48 28.38
C GLN A 261 -27.36 -25.54 28.96
N LEU A 262 -27.71 -25.67 30.24
CA LEU A 262 -28.84 -24.94 30.81
C LEU A 262 -28.41 -23.59 31.40
N ILE A 263 -29.19 -22.55 31.11
CA ILE A 263 -29.09 -21.22 31.70
C ILE A 263 -30.41 -20.92 32.41
N PHE A 264 -30.37 -20.49 33.67
CA PHE A 264 -31.57 -20.12 34.43
C PHE A 264 -31.70 -18.61 34.59
N THR A 265 -32.89 -18.07 34.34
CA THR A 265 -33.10 -16.63 34.32
C THR A 265 -34.20 -16.14 35.26
N GLU A 266 -34.02 -14.94 35.81
CA GLU A 266 -35.00 -14.24 36.65
C GLU A 266 -35.72 -13.11 35.88
N ASN A 267 -36.95 -12.79 36.29
CA ASN A 267 -37.74 -11.72 35.71
C ASN A 267 -37.36 -10.36 36.32
N PHE A 268 -36.52 -9.59 35.63
CA PHE A 268 -36.15 -8.24 36.05
C PHE A 268 -37.13 -7.16 35.60
N GLU A 269 -38.07 -7.44 34.71
CA GLU A 269 -39.22 -6.56 34.49
C GLU A 269 -39.95 -6.27 35.81
N SER A 270 -40.10 -7.30 36.66
CA SER A 270 -40.73 -7.21 37.98
C SER A 270 -39.75 -7.07 39.15
N TYR A 271 -38.57 -7.70 39.08
CA TYR A 271 -37.72 -7.89 40.27
C TYR A 271 -36.32 -7.24 40.19
N TRP A 272 -36.05 -6.34 39.23
CA TRP A 272 -34.74 -5.67 39.12
C TRP A 272 -34.31 -4.92 40.39
N LYS A 273 -35.26 -4.40 41.18
CA LYS A 273 -34.97 -3.64 42.42
C LYS A 273 -34.42 -4.50 43.56
N SER A 274 -34.76 -5.80 43.57
CA SER A 274 -34.40 -6.72 44.65
C SER A 274 -33.44 -7.83 44.22
N GLY A 275 -33.12 -7.95 42.93
CA GLY A 275 -32.32 -9.06 42.42
C GLY A 275 -33.07 -10.39 42.41
N GLY A 276 -34.41 -10.34 42.37
CA GLY A 276 -35.28 -11.51 42.43
C GLY A 276 -36.11 -11.64 43.71
N ARG A 277 -36.56 -12.87 43.98
CA ARG A 277 -37.32 -13.28 45.18
C ARG A 277 -36.43 -14.04 46.17
N PRO A 278 -36.84 -14.17 47.45
CA PRO A 278 -36.15 -15.04 48.39
C PRO A 278 -36.02 -16.47 47.86
N HIS A 279 -34.80 -17.00 47.87
CA HIS A 279 -34.41 -18.28 47.31
C HIS A 279 -33.57 -19.09 48.32
N THR A 280 -33.89 -20.37 48.44
CA THR A 280 -33.11 -21.34 49.24
C THR A 280 -32.17 -22.14 48.33
N THR A 281 -30.86 -22.01 48.53
CA THR A 281 -29.83 -22.70 47.72
C THR A 281 -29.76 -24.21 48.00
N LEU A 282 -28.88 -24.91 47.26
CA LEU A 282 -28.57 -26.33 47.50
C LEU A 282 -28.02 -26.58 48.92
N SER A 283 -27.24 -25.64 49.46
CA SER A 283 -26.67 -25.70 50.81
C SER A 283 -27.65 -25.28 51.91
N GLY A 284 -28.85 -24.79 51.54
CA GLY A 284 -29.85 -24.26 52.47
C GLY A 284 -29.68 -22.79 52.82
N GLU A 285 -28.74 -22.08 52.21
CA GLU A 285 -28.54 -20.64 52.38
C GLU A 285 -29.70 -19.83 51.79
N GLN A 286 -29.99 -18.67 52.38
CA GLN A 286 -31.01 -17.74 51.89
C GLN A 286 -30.35 -16.59 51.12
N MET A 287 -30.74 -16.41 49.86
CA MET A 287 -30.32 -15.28 49.01
C MET A 287 -31.43 -14.89 48.04
N MET A 288 -31.22 -13.86 47.20
CA MET A 288 -32.18 -13.51 46.16
C MET A 288 -31.98 -14.39 44.92
N SER A 289 -33.06 -14.69 44.21
CA SER A 289 -33.10 -15.76 43.22
C SER A 289 -32.14 -15.60 42.03
N LEU A 290 -31.77 -14.39 41.58
CA LEU A 290 -30.69 -14.25 40.57
C LEU A 290 -29.36 -14.78 41.12
N GLN A 291 -29.00 -14.38 42.34
CA GLN A 291 -27.79 -14.88 43.01
C GLN A 291 -27.92 -16.37 43.33
N GLY A 292 -29.12 -16.85 43.66
CA GLY A 292 -29.40 -18.28 43.85
C GLY A 292 -29.21 -19.11 42.57
N MET A 293 -29.54 -18.55 41.39
CA MET A 293 -29.25 -19.18 40.11
C MET A 293 -27.74 -19.18 39.80
N ALA A 294 -27.02 -18.11 40.17
CA ALA A 294 -25.57 -18.08 40.08
C ALA A 294 -24.90 -19.11 41.00
N ASP A 295 -25.38 -19.26 42.24
CA ASP A 295 -24.98 -20.33 43.16
C ASP A 295 -25.25 -21.71 42.57
N PHE A 296 -26.43 -21.93 41.97
CA PHE A 296 -26.75 -23.20 41.32
C PHE A 296 -25.86 -23.50 40.11
N ALA A 297 -25.39 -22.48 39.38
CA ALA A 297 -24.44 -22.65 38.29
C ALA A 297 -23.05 -23.09 38.81
N VAL A 298 -22.62 -22.57 39.97
CA VAL A 298 -21.33 -22.93 40.59
C VAL A 298 -21.39 -24.28 41.30
N ASN A 299 -22.37 -24.46 42.17
CA ASN A 299 -22.46 -25.56 43.13
C ASN A 299 -23.44 -26.67 42.72
N GLY A 300 -24.22 -26.43 41.67
CA GLY A 300 -25.18 -27.37 41.10
C GLY A 300 -24.71 -27.90 39.74
N THR A 301 -25.55 -27.72 38.71
CA THR A 301 -25.36 -28.40 37.42
C THR A 301 -25.56 -27.52 36.19
N SER A 302 -26.03 -26.27 36.32
CA SER A 302 -26.25 -25.39 35.16
C SER A 302 -24.96 -24.72 34.66
N CYS A 303 -24.95 -24.30 33.40
CA CYS A 303 -23.81 -23.60 32.79
C CYS A 303 -23.84 -22.08 33.00
N GLY A 304 -25.01 -21.51 33.29
CA GLY A 304 -25.14 -20.07 33.44
C GLY A 304 -26.38 -19.61 34.18
N PHE A 305 -26.48 -18.29 34.31
CA PHE A 305 -27.57 -17.58 34.96
C PHE A 305 -27.81 -16.23 34.26
N GLY A 306 -28.98 -15.62 34.46
CA GLY A 306 -29.28 -14.36 33.80
C GLY A 306 -30.59 -13.70 34.19
N ALA A 307 -30.99 -12.68 33.43
CA ALA A 307 -32.21 -11.92 33.70
C ALA A 307 -32.94 -11.46 32.43
N TYR A 308 -34.27 -11.43 32.51
CA TYR A 308 -35.19 -10.84 31.52
C TYR A 308 -35.44 -9.36 31.79
N HIS A 309 -35.35 -8.51 30.76
CA HIS A 309 -35.24 -7.05 30.90
C HIS A 309 -34.08 -6.63 31.79
N MET A 310 -32.88 -7.14 31.50
CA MET A 310 -31.68 -6.85 32.29
C MET A 310 -31.39 -5.34 32.38
N GLU A 311 -31.75 -4.57 31.36
CA GLU A 311 -31.47 -3.14 31.29
C GLU A 311 -32.26 -2.32 32.32
N TYR A 312 -33.34 -2.85 32.90
CA TYR A 312 -34.06 -2.16 33.99
C TYR A 312 -33.18 -1.96 35.22
N GLU A 313 -32.20 -2.84 35.40
CA GLU A 313 -31.24 -2.79 36.50
C GLU A 313 -30.25 -1.63 36.40
N TYR A 314 -30.05 -1.05 35.21
CA TYR A 314 -29.28 0.19 35.06
C TYR A 314 -29.83 1.30 35.97
N GLY A 315 -31.12 1.25 36.32
CA GLY A 315 -31.80 2.22 37.17
C GLY A 315 -31.38 2.25 38.65
N HIS A 316 -30.47 1.38 39.12
CA HIS A 316 -29.91 1.46 40.47
C HIS A 316 -28.97 2.66 40.62
N SER A 317 -29.33 3.61 41.48
CA SER A 317 -28.60 4.87 41.66
C SER A 317 -27.28 4.72 42.42
N ASP A 318 -27.13 3.65 43.20
CA ASP A 318 -25.89 3.33 43.90
C ASP A 318 -24.88 2.60 43.00
N MET A 319 -25.36 1.70 42.14
CA MET A 319 -24.53 0.98 41.18
C MET A 319 -25.38 0.46 40.01
N PRO A 320 -25.23 1.00 38.78
CA PRO A 320 -25.88 0.43 37.62
C PRO A 320 -25.52 -1.04 37.44
N TYR A 321 -26.53 -1.87 37.22
CA TYR A 321 -26.40 -3.33 37.14
C TYR A 321 -25.90 -4.04 38.42
N LYS A 322 -26.27 -3.53 39.60
CA LYS A 322 -25.82 -4.00 40.93
C LYS A 322 -25.85 -5.53 41.13
N TYR A 323 -27.01 -6.14 41.09
CA TYR A 323 -27.27 -7.56 41.27
C TYR A 323 -26.72 -8.42 40.13
N MET A 324 -26.75 -7.99 38.86
CA MET A 324 -26.07 -8.73 37.78
C MET A 324 -24.57 -8.78 38.05
N ARG A 325 -23.95 -7.65 38.42
CA ARG A 325 -22.52 -7.61 38.80
C ARG A 325 -22.23 -8.48 40.02
N GLN A 326 -23.10 -8.47 41.04
CA GLN A 326 -22.95 -9.31 42.22
C GLN A 326 -23.04 -10.80 41.88
N ALA A 327 -24.02 -11.19 41.06
CA ALA A 327 -24.18 -12.58 40.61
C ALA A 327 -22.98 -13.04 39.79
N ILE A 328 -22.47 -12.20 38.87
CA ILE A 328 -21.25 -12.49 38.10
C ILE A 328 -20.04 -12.63 39.01
N GLN A 329 -19.83 -11.69 39.92
CA GLN A 329 -18.70 -11.74 40.86
C GLN A 329 -18.79 -12.95 41.82
N TYR A 330 -20.00 -13.38 42.16
CA TYR A 330 -20.23 -14.57 42.96
C TYR A 330 -19.86 -15.83 42.18
N ALA A 331 -20.36 -15.96 40.95
CA ALA A 331 -20.14 -17.15 40.14
C ALA A 331 -18.70 -17.27 39.62
N ASN A 332 -18.13 -16.13 39.28
CA ASN A 332 -16.81 -15.99 38.66
C ASN A 332 -15.99 -14.96 39.46
N PRO A 333 -15.53 -15.28 40.67
CA PRO A 333 -14.71 -14.36 41.45
C PRO A 333 -13.43 -14.04 40.68
N ALA A 334 -13.07 -12.76 40.54
CA ALA A 334 -11.77 -12.37 39.97
C ALA A 334 -10.64 -13.12 40.72
N PRO A 335 -9.68 -13.82 40.05
CA PRO A 335 -9.04 -13.47 38.76
C PRO A 335 -8.78 -14.65 37.77
N HIS A 336 -8.78 -14.39 36.45
CA HIS A 336 -8.09 -15.24 35.46
C HIS A 336 -7.23 -14.43 34.47
N GLY A 337 -5.99 -14.18 34.89
CA GLY A 337 -4.88 -13.59 34.15
C GLY A 337 -3.74 -13.37 35.14
N ASP A 338 -2.50 -13.77 34.83
CA ASP A 338 -1.37 -13.48 35.71
C ASP A 338 -1.00 -11.99 35.58
N TYR A 339 -1.69 -11.15 36.35
CA TYR A 339 -1.46 -9.70 36.40
C TYR A 339 -0.05 -9.33 36.91
N SER A 340 0.75 -10.30 37.38
CA SER A 340 2.16 -10.07 37.69
C SER A 340 3.04 -10.00 36.44
N LYS A 341 2.53 -10.45 35.28
CA LYS A 341 3.27 -10.46 34.02
C LYS A 341 2.96 -9.24 33.17
N ASN A 342 4.02 -8.70 32.58
CA ASN A 342 3.94 -7.65 31.59
C ASN A 342 3.67 -8.26 30.22
N LEU A 343 2.55 -7.92 29.58
CA LEU A 343 2.22 -8.49 28.28
C LEU A 343 3.07 -7.83 27.18
N VAL A 344 3.58 -8.67 26.27
CA VAL A 344 4.28 -8.24 25.05
C VAL A 344 3.30 -8.33 23.89
N THR A 345 3.13 -7.22 23.17
CA THR A 345 2.41 -7.11 21.91
C THR A 345 3.42 -7.03 20.79
N LEU A 346 3.30 -7.87 19.76
CA LEU A 346 3.96 -7.61 18.49
C LEU A 346 3.11 -6.61 17.71
N ASN A 347 3.66 -5.43 17.42
CA ASN A 347 2.90 -4.36 16.78
C ASN A 347 2.44 -4.77 15.36
N GLU A 348 3.26 -5.57 14.69
CA GLU A 348 2.99 -6.17 13.37
C GLU A 348 2.45 -7.60 13.48
N ALA A 349 1.79 -7.99 14.58
CA ALA A 349 1.05 -9.24 14.62
C ALA A 349 -0.10 -9.23 13.59
N GLY A 350 -0.27 -10.33 12.88
CA GLY A 350 -1.14 -10.42 11.71
C GLY A 350 -0.52 -11.26 10.59
N GLU A 351 -0.96 -11.05 9.35
CA GLU A 351 -0.49 -11.81 8.18
C GLU A 351 0.13 -10.92 7.11
N TYR A 352 1.26 -11.35 6.55
CA TYR A 352 1.97 -10.65 5.49
C TYR A 352 2.38 -11.64 4.40
N ALA A 353 2.25 -11.25 3.13
CA ALA A 353 2.57 -12.11 1.99
C ALA A 353 3.76 -11.55 1.20
N PHE A 354 4.68 -12.43 0.82
CA PHE A 354 5.89 -12.08 0.08
C PHE A 354 6.07 -13.01 -1.12
N GLU A 355 6.18 -12.42 -2.31
CA GLU A 355 6.74 -13.09 -3.48
C GLU A 355 8.25 -12.84 -3.50
N ILE A 356 9.04 -13.92 -3.50
CA ILE A 356 10.50 -13.89 -3.49
C ILE A 356 10.99 -14.12 -4.92
N PRO A 357 11.58 -13.12 -5.59
CA PRO A 357 12.20 -13.32 -6.89
C PRO A 357 13.44 -14.23 -6.74
N VAL A 358 13.47 -15.32 -7.50
CA VAL A 358 14.60 -16.26 -7.52
C VAL A 358 15.06 -16.43 -8.96
N PHE A 359 16.33 -16.12 -9.21
CA PHE A 359 16.95 -16.33 -10.51
C PHE A 359 17.32 -17.82 -10.70
N PRO A 360 17.43 -18.34 -11.94
CA PRO A 360 17.82 -19.72 -12.23
C PRO A 360 19.09 -20.22 -11.51
N SER A 361 20.06 -19.36 -11.25
CA SER A 361 21.27 -19.67 -10.46
C SER A 361 21.02 -19.82 -8.95
N GLY A 362 19.81 -19.51 -8.48
CA GLY A 362 19.44 -19.45 -7.07
C GLY A 362 19.63 -18.07 -6.43
N MET A 363 20.11 -17.06 -7.17
CA MET A 363 20.28 -15.71 -6.63
C MET A 363 18.95 -15.07 -6.24
N SER A 364 18.95 -14.34 -5.12
CA SER A 364 17.81 -13.55 -4.64
C SER A 364 18.27 -12.48 -3.64
N ASP A 365 17.51 -11.40 -3.50
CA ASP A 365 17.68 -10.45 -2.37
C ASP A 365 17.03 -10.95 -1.08
N GLY A 366 16.28 -12.07 -1.14
CA GLY A 366 15.59 -12.64 0.00
C GLY A 366 14.48 -11.75 0.56
N ILE A 367 14.22 -11.84 1.87
CA ILE A 367 13.24 -11.02 2.58
C ILE A 367 13.88 -10.36 3.78
N ARG A 368 13.50 -9.10 4.02
CA ARG A 368 13.72 -8.39 5.28
C ARG A 368 12.39 -7.80 5.75
N PHE A 369 11.97 -8.19 6.94
CA PHE A 369 10.73 -7.71 7.55
C PHE A 369 11.02 -7.17 8.95
N SER A 370 10.51 -5.98 9.26
CA SER A 370 10.75 -5.32 10.55
C SER A 370 9.64 -5.65 11.53
N LEU A 371 10.02 -6.04 12.75
CA LEU A 371 9.14 -6.26 13.88
C LEU A 371 9.48 -5.30 15.01
N THR A 372 8.45 -4.74 15.64
CA THR A 372 8.54 -3.96 16.86
C THR A 372 7.61 -4.56 17.91
N GLY A 373 7.93 -4.29 19.17
CA GLY A 373 7.14 -4.74 20.31
C GLY A 373 6.72 -3.59 21.19
N SER A 374 5.62 -3.79 21.90
CA SER A 374 5.17 -2.89 22.98
C SER A 374 4.81 -3.71 24.22
N LEU A 375 5.11 -3.13 25.38
CA LEU A 375 4.83 -3.69 26.69
C LEU A 375 3.63 -3.00 27.34
N THR A 376 2.80 -3.78 28.02
CA THR A 376 1.65 -3.22 28.77
C THR A 376 2.05 -2.36 29.97
N GLY A 377 3.23 -2.59 30.55
CA GLY A 377 3.82 -1.77 31.61
C GLY A 377 5.26 -1.41 31.29
N VAL A 378 5.78 -0.36 31.91
CA VAL A 378 7.20 -0.01 31.78
C VAL A 378 8.06 -1.01 32.57
N PRO A 379 9.10 -1.60 31.96
CA PRO A 379 9.99 -2.50 32.68
C PRO A 379 10.88 -1.68 33.62
N THR A 380 11.20 -2.24 34.80
CA THR A 380 12.03 -1.56 35.82
C THR A 380 13.53 -1.65 35.54
N ALA A 381 13.92 -2.48 34.56
CA ALA A 381 15.26 -2.64 34.02
C ALA A 381 15.14 -2.98 32.53
N ASP A 382 16.22 -2.84 31.77
CA ASP A 382 16.22 -3.20 30.35
C ASP A 382 15.82 -4.67 30.15
N ALA A 383 14.98 -4.93 29.15
CA ALA A 383 14.46 -6.25 28.83
C ALA A 383 14.78 -6.63 27.39
N GLU A 384 15.50 -7.73 27.23
CA GLU A 384 15.86 -8.33 25.94
C GLU A 384 14.99 -9.55 25.72
N ILE A 385 13.94 -9.45 24.91
CA ILE A 385 12.98 -10.54 24.73
C ILE A 385 13.12 -11.15 23.33
N PRO A 386 13.62 -12.40 23.20
CA PRO A 386 13.89 -13.00 21.90
C PRO A 386 12.63 -13.33 21.11
N LEU A 387 12.78 -13.36 19.78
CA LEU A 387 11.78 -13.90 18.86
C LEU A 387 12.15 -15.33 18.45
N VAL A 388 11.15 -16.09 18.05
CA VAL A 388 11.30 -17.48 17.59
C VAL A 388 10.32 -17.78 16.45
N VAL A 389 10.71 -18.69 15.58
CA VAL A 389 9.81 -19.33 14.61
C VAL A 389 9.13 -20.51 15.28
N ASP A 390 7.80 -20.51 15.34
CA ASP A 390 7.03 -21.60 15.92
C ASP A 390 6.24 -22.38 14.86
N ASN A 391 6.91 -23.36 14.27
CA ASN A 391 6.32 -24.22 13.25
C ASN A 391 5.15 -25.08 13.76
N SER A 392 4.94 -25.22 15.09
CA SER A 392 3.80 -25.98 15.62
C SER A 392 2.45 -25.31 15.31
N LEU A 393 2.45 -24.01 14.99
CA LEU A 393 1.24 -23.24 14.67
C LEU A 393 0.73 -23.46 13.24
N VAL A 394 1.56 -24.00 12.34
CA VAL A 394 1.22 -24.09 10.90
C VAL A 394 0.06 -25.05 10.66
N THR A 395 0.03 -26.21 11.32
CA THR A 395 -1.09 -27.17 11.15
C THR A 395 -2.43 -26.58 11.62
N ALA A 396 -2.43 -25.88 12.76
CA ALA A 396 -3.64 -25.24 13.28
C ALA A 396 -4.12 -24.12 12.35
N TYR A 397 -3.20 -23.30 11.83
CA TYR A 397 -3.49 -22.27 10.84
C TYR A 397 -4.11 -22.86 9.56
N ASN A 398 -3.47 -23.89 8.99
CA ASN A 398 -3.95 -24.57 7.78
C ASN A 398 -5.35 -25.14 7.95
N ASN A 399 -5.63 -25.79 9.08
CA ASN A 399 -6.96 -26.36 9.38
C ASN A 399 -8.04 -25.29 9.52
N TYR A 400 -7.71 -24.16 10.17
CA TYR A 400 -8.67 -23.08 10.41
C TYR A 400 -9.01 -22.31 9.12
N TYR A 401 -8.00 -22.03 8.29
CA TYR A 401 -8.16 -21.23 7.07
C TYR A 401 -8.34 -22.07 5.80
N TYR A 402 -8.35 -23.40 5.90
CA TYR A 402 -8.43 -24.33 4.76
C TYR A 402 -7.30 -24.10 3.73
N THR A 403 -6.06 -24.05 4.20
CA THR A 403 -4.85 -23.85 3.38
C THR A 403 -3.85 -25.00 3.54
N GLU A 404 -2.81 -25.05 2.70
CA GLU A 404 -1.83 -26.15 2.66
C GLU A 404 -0.38 -25.66 2.75
N TYR A 405 -0.12 -24.57 3.48
CA TYR A 405 1.24 -24.04 3.61
C TYR A 405 2.20 -25.03 4.27
N LYS A 406 3.44 -25.08 3.78
CA LYS A 406 4.52 -25.83 4.41
C LYS A 406 5.25 -25.04 5.50
N THR A 407 5.84 -25.76 6.45
CA THR A 407 6.77 -25.17 7.40
C THR A 407 8.09 -24.85 6.72
N LEU A 408 8.74 -23.77 7.16
CA LEU A 408 10.10 -23.44 6.74
C LEU A 408 11.09 -23.88 7.83
N ASP A 409 12.27 -24.36 7.44
CA ASP A 409 13.34 -24.64 8.40
C ASP A 409 13.73 -23.34 9.15
N PRO A 410 13.57 -23.26 10.48
CA PRO A 410 13.94 -22.07 11.25
C PRO A 410 15.40 -21.64 11.07
N ALA A 411 16.31 -22.54 10.67
CA ALA A 411 17.71 -22.21 10.39
C ALA A 411 17.89 -21.25 9.19
N LEU A 412 16.90 -21.17 8.30
CA LEU A 412 16.89 -20.23 7.17
C LEU A 412 16.40 -18.82 7.58
N ILE A 413 15.90 -18.68 8.80
CA ILE A 413 15.42 -17.42 9.37
C ILE A 413 16.47 -16.86 10.32
N SER A 414 16.80 -15.59 10.12
CA SER A 414 17.68 -14.81 11.00
C SER A 414 16.90 -13.68 11.67
N PHE A 415 17.28 -13.35 12.89
CA PHE A 415 16.80 -12.17 13.61
C PHE A 415 17.99 -11.25 13.87
N SER A 416 17.83 -9.94 13.66
CA SER A 416 18.91 -8.98 13.96
C SER A 416 19.22 -8.87 15.45
N GLY A 417 18.32 -9.34 16.32
CA GLY A 417 18.45 -9.37 17.77
C GLY A 417 17.12 -9.72 18.45
N PRO A 418 17.07 -9.71 19.79
CA PRO A 418 15.82 -9.69 20.57
C PRO A 418 15.10 -8.33 20.46
N LEU A 419 13.85 -8.28 20.90
CA LEU A 419 13.16 -7.02 21.18
C LEU A 419 13.81 -6.37 22.41
N HIS A 420 14.46 -5.22 22.22
CA HIS A 420 15.08 -4.44 23.29
C HIS A 420 14.13 -3.38 23.83
N PHE A 421 13.74 -3.49 25.10
CA PHE A 421 12.94 -2.50 25.82
C PHE A 421 13.80 -1.82 26.90
N VAL A 422 14.01 -0.52 26.76
CA VAL A 422 14.75 0.28 27.75
C VAL A 422 13.93 0.43 29.03
N ALA A 423 14.58 0.41 30.19
CA ALA A 423 13.95 0.69 31.48
C ALA A 423 13.13 2.00 31.43
N GLY A 424 11.86 1.94 31.82
CA GLY A 424 10.95 3.09 31.77
C GLY A 424 10.26 3.34 30.42
N SER A 425 10.53 2.55 29.37
CA SER A 425 9.86 2.63 28.06
C SER A 425 8.92 1.46 27.83
N GLN A 426 7.75 1.71 27.24
CA GLN A 426 6.84 0.64 26.82
C GLN A 426 7.21 0.06 25.45
N ASP A 427 7.77 0.88 24.55
CA ASP A 427 8.06 0.46 23.17
C ASP A 427 9.50 -0.03 23.04
N SER A 428 9.68 -1.01 22.15
CA SER A 428 11.01 -1.50 21.77
C SER A 428 11.79 -0.40 21.05
N GLU A 429 13.05 -0.19 21.44
CA GLU A 429 13.85 0.93 20.93
C GLU A 429 14.24 0.79 19.46
N THR A 430 14.67 -0.42 19.06
CA THR A 430 15.09 -0.72 17.69
C THR A 430 14.25 -1.84 17.10
N PRO A 431 13.81 -1.72 15.83
CA PRO A 431 13.11 -2.81 15.16
C PRO A 431 14.02 -4.03 15.00
N VAL A 432 13.46 -5.21 15.26
CA VAL A 432 14.09 -6.49 14.95
C VAL A 432 13.83 -6.82 13.49
N ILE A 433 14.89 -7.06 12.72
CA ILE A 433 14.79 -7.49 11.33
C ILE A 433 14.73 -9.01 11.28
N VAL A 434 13.62 -9.54 10.78
CA VAL A 434 13.47 -10.93 10.35
C VAL A 434 14.00 -11.05 8.94
N GLY A 435 15.07 -11.83 8.76
CA GLY A 435 15.79 -11.97 7.50
C GLY A 435 15.75 -13.40 6.97
N ILE A 436 15.42 -13.55 5.69
CA ILE A 436 15.53 -14.80 4.93
C ILE A 436 16.47 -14.52 3.78
N THR A 437 17.68 -15.06 3.81
CA THR A 437 18.74 -14.69 2.84
C THR A 437 19.16 -15.84 1.94
N ASP A 438 19.10 -17.08 2.43
CA ASP A 438 19.26 -18.26 1.60
C ASP A 438 17.88 -18.83 1.26
N VAL A 439 17.49 -18.67 0.00
CA VAL A 439 16.22 -19.16 -0.55
C VAL A 439 16.43 -20.25 -1.58
N THR A 440 17.67 -20.72 -1.75
CA THR A 440 18.04 -21.72 -2.77
C THR A 440 17.41 -23.09 -2.52
N THR A 441 17.03 -23.37 -1.27
CA THR A 441 16.36 -24.60 -0.85
C THR A 441 14.83 -24.53 -0.96
N LEU A 442 14.26 -23.38 -1.30
CA LEU A 442 12.81 -23.22 -1.46
C LEU A 442 12.36 -23.77 -2.82
N GLY A 443 11.41 -24.69 -2.80
CA GLY A 443 10.69 -25.13 -4.01
C GLY A 443 9.59 -24.17 -4.47
N ASP A 444 8.77 -24.61 -5.43
CA ASP A 444 7.61 -23.87 -5.98
C ASP A 444 6.39 -23.82 -5.03
N GLU A 445 6.55 -24.31 -3.81
CA GLU A 445 5.49 -24.42 -2.80
C GLU A 445 5.33 -23.14 -2.00
N GLU A 446 4.21 -23.03 -1.28
CA GLU A 446 3.94 -21.89 -0.40
C GLU A 446 4.30 -22.26 1.05
N TYR A 447 5.03 -21.38 1.72
CA TYR A 447 5.51 -21.59 3.09
C TYR A 447 4.87 -20.60 4.05
N LEU A 448 4.64 -21.03 5.29
CA LEU A 448 4.18 -20.19 6.38
C LEU A 448 5.23 -20.16 7.48
N VAL A 449 5.62 -18.94 7.90
CA VAL A 449 6.59 -18.70 8.98
C VAL A 449 5.89 -17.96 10.11
N PRO A 450 5.42 -18.67 11.16
CA PRO A 450 4.86 -18.04 12.36
C PRO A 450 6.00 -17.52 13.25
N VAL A 451 6.14 -16.20 13.34
CA VAL A 451 7.10 -15.54 14.23
C VAL A 451 6.35 -15.07 15.48
N ARG A 452 6.85 -15.44 16.65
CA ARG A 452 6.33 -14.99 17.95
C ARG A 452 7.45 -14.72 18.95
N VAL A 453 7.08 -14.17 20.09
CA VAL A 453 8.01 -13.96 21.22
C VAL A 453 8.30 -15.28 21.93
N ASP A 454 9.56 -15.52 22.29
CA ASP A 454 9.98 -16.64 23.12
C ASP A 454 10.07 -16.24 24.60
N PHE A 455 9.09 -16.68 25.37
CA PHE A 455 9.00 -16.44 26.81
C PHE A 455 9.74 -17.48 27.67
N SER A 456 10.40 -18.48 27.08
CA SER A 456 10.98 -19.62 27.80
C SER A 456 11.96 -19.24 28.92
N LYS A 457 12.59 -18.06 28.81
CA LYS A 457 13.54 -17.51 29.80
C LYS A 457 13.06 -16.21 30.49
N HIS A 458 11.81 -15.79 30.24
CA HIS A 458 11.29 -14.47 30.65
C HIS A 458 9.97 -14.61 31.42
N SER A 459 10.03 -15.18 32.63
CA SER A 459 8.82 -15.52 33.41
C SER A 459 7.96 -14.32 33.82
N GLY A 460 8.54 -13.11 33.86
CA GLY A 460 7.83 -11.85 34.13
C GLY A 460 7.06 -11.28 32.93
N PHE A 461 7.09 -11.97 31.79
CA PHE A 461 6.42 -11.56 30.56
C PHE A 461 5.50 -12.67 30.04
N SER A 462 4.50 -12.28 29.26
CA SER A 462 3.65 -13.22 28.52
C SER A 462 3.12 -12.56 27.26
N ALA A 463 2.59 -13.35 26.32
CA ALA A 463 1.97 -12.82 25.12
C ALA A 463 0.71 -12.02 25.44
N ASN A 464 0.50 -10.92 24.72
CA ASN A 464 -0.84 -10.44 24.43
C ASN A 464 -1.44 -11.37 23.36
N THR A 465 -2.34 -12.27 23.75
CA THR A 465 -2.83 -13.36 22.88
C THR A 465 -3.57 -12.89 21.63
N ASP A 466 -4.09 -11.66 21.62
CA ASP A 466 -4.71 -11.07 20.42
C ASP A 466 -3.65 -10.56 19.40
N LYS A 467 -2.38 -10.43 19.82
CA LYS A 467 -1.27 -9.85 19.07
C LYS A 467 0.05 -10.61 19.28
N GLU A 468 -0.06 -11.94 19.40
CA GLU A 468 1.05 -12.81 19.78
C GLU A 468 1.94 -13.22 18.59
N VAL A 469 1.34 -13.38 17.41
CA VAL A 469 1.99 -14.03 16.26
C VAL A 469 1.92 -13.16 15.02
N CYS A 470 3.06 -13.04 14.33
CA CYS A 470 3.17 -12.51 12.99
C CYS A 470 3.39 -13.67 12.01
N TYR A 471 2.50 -13.84 11.03
CA TYR A 471 2.57 -14.89 10.02
C TYR A 471 3.12 -14.33 8.72
N LEU A 472 4.27 -14.84 8.27
CA LEU A 472 4.85 -14.50 6.98
C LEU A 472 4.53 -15.63 5.99
N LYS A 473 3.75 -15.33 4.95
CA LYS A 473 3.39 -16.21 3.84
C LYS A 473 4.37 -16.00 2.70
N LEU A 474 5.11 -17.03 2.32
CA LEU A 474 6.22 -16.95 1.39
C LEU A 474 5.95 -17.79 0.15
N LYS A 475 6.26 -17.21 -1.01
CA LYS A 475 6.18 -17.90 -2.30
C LYS A 475 7.35 -17.50 -3.18
N THR A 476 8.01 -18.46 -3.82
CA THR A 476 9.07 -18.18 -4.79
C THR A 476 8.47 -17.82 -6.16
N LYS A 477 9.19 -17.00 -6.91
CA LYS A 477 8.84 -16.60 -8.27
C LYS A 477 10.08 -16.56 -9.12
N GLN A 478 10.08 -17.35 -10.20
CA GLN A 478 11.20 -17.32 -11.14
C GLN A 478 11.36 -15.93 -11.77
N GLN A 479 12.59 -15.44 -11.76
CA GLN A 479 12.96 -14.13 -12.25
C GLN A 479 14.09 -14.25 -13.27
N VAL A 480 14.00 -13.48 -14.35
CA VAL A 480 15.07 -13.36 -15.36
C VAL A 480 15.30 -11.88 -15.66
N CYS A 481 16.57 -11.51 -15.86
CA CYS A 481 16.95 -10.17 -16.26
C CYS A 481 17.11 -10.10 -17.78
N VAL A 482 16.44 -9.15 -18.43
CA VAL A 482 16.58 -8.91 -19.87
C VAL A 482 17.60 -7.82 -20.11
N LEU A 483 18.59 -8.09 -20.96
CA LEU A 483 19.67 -7.17 -21.29
C LEU A 483 19.52 -6.60 -22.70
N SER A 484 19.84 -5.32 -22.88
CA SER A 484 19.82 -4.67 -24.19
C SER A 484 20.72 -3.44 -24.28
N LEU A 485 21.18 -3.13 -25.49
CA LEU A 485 21.90 -1.91 -25.85
C LEU A 485 20.93 -0.88 -26.46
N PRO A 486 21.06 0.42 -26.13
CA PRO A 486 20.21 1.46 -26.69
C PRO A 486 20.46 1.70 -28.18
N GLY A 487 19.40 2.02 -28.93
CA GLY A 487 19.48 2.31 -30.37
C GLY A 487 19.81 1.08 -31.21
N MET A 488 19.06 -0.01 -31.00
CA MET A 488 19.20 -1.32 -31.65
C MET A 488 19.16 -1.20 -33.19
N GLU A 489 20.01 -1.96 -33.89
CA GLU A 489 20.21 -1.95 -35.36
C GLU A 489 20.60 -0.59 -35.99
N GLN A 490 20.51 0.51 -35.24
CA GLN A 490 20.92 1.82 -35.70
C GLN A 490 22.44 1.91 -35.64
N VAL A 491 23.03 2.20 -36.79
CA VAL A 491 24.42 2.63 -36.89
C VAL A 491 24.57 3.94 -36.14
N THR A 492 25.51 3.96 -35.19
CA THR A 492 25.95 5.20 -34.57
C THR A 492 27.22 5.66 -35.28
N GLU A 493 27.11 6.78 -35.99
CA GLU A 493 28.26 7.41 -36.67
C GLU A 493 28.97 8.35 -35.70
N ILE A 494 30.29 8.22 -35.61
CA ILE A 494 31.21 9.05 -34.86
C ILE A 494 32.10 9.77 -35.85
N SER A 495 31.86 11.07 -35.99
CA SER A 495 32.67 11.97 -36.82
C SER A 495 34.03 12.21 -36.19
N VAL A 496 35.10 11.87 -36.92
CA VAL A 496 36.49 12.12 -36.55
C VAL A 496 37.05 13.18 -37.51
N MET A 497 37.41 14.35 -36.97
CA MET A 497 37.82 15.48 -37.79
C MET A 497 39.29 15.38 -38.23
N GLN A 498 39.56 15.65 -39.50
CA GLN A 498 40.90 15.79 -40.07
C GLN A 498 41.13 17.17 -40.68
N GLY A 499 42.38 17.63 -40.67
CA GLY A 499 42.79 18.86 -41.35
C GLY A 499 43.02 18.68 -42.84
N GLU A 500 43.30 19.78 -43.54
CA GLU A 500 43.71 19.78 -44.96
C GLU A 500 44.97 18.95 -45.21
N ASP A 501 45.84 18.81 -44.20
CA ASP A 501 47.05 17.97 -44.23
C ASP A 501 46.75 16.46 -44.11
N GLY A 502 45.47 16.09 -43.95
CA GLY A 502 45.00 14.72 -43.78
C GLY A 502 45.21 14.14 -42.39
N MET A 503 45.79 14.90 -41.45
CA MET A 503 46.02 14.46 -40.07
C MET A 503 44.79 14.64 -39.20
N VAL A 504 44.56 13.71 -38.27
CA VAL A 504 43.44 13.76 -37.31
C VAL A 504 43.66 14.89 -36.32
N ILE A 505 42.65 15.75 -36.17
CA ILE A 505 42.69 16.89 -35.25
C ILE A 505 41.89 16.60 -33.96
N GLU A 506 40.88 15.74 -34.02
CA GLU A 506 40.08 15.35 -32.86
C GLU A 506 39.88 13.84 -32.77
N LYS A 507 40.07 13.28 -31.57
CA LYS A 507 39.84 11.87 -31.25
C LYS A 507 38.56 11.73 -30.43
N LYS A 508 37.47 11.30 -31.07
CA LYS A 508 36.18 11.00 -30.43
C LYS A 508 36.00 9.51 -30.19
N GLY A 509 35.21 9.16 -29.17
CA GLY A 509 34.83 7.80 -28.83
C GLY A 509 33.31 7.61 -28.78
N TYR A 510 32.88 6.36 -28.71
CA TYR A 510 31.50 5.97 -28.47
C TYR A 510 31.34 5.48 -27.03
N THR A 511 30.39 6.05 -26.29
CA THR A 511 30.07 5.56 -24.93
C THR A 511 29.11 4.37 -25.02
N LEU A 512 29.61 3.20 -24.66
CA LEU A 512 28.85 1.95 -24.56
C LEU A 512 28.29 1.79 -23.15
N GLN A 513 27.01 1.44 -23.06
CA GLN A 513 26.33 1.13 -21.80
C GLN A 513 25.22 0.10 -22.05
N LEU A 514 25.30 -1.04 -21.36
CA LEU A 514 24.28 -2.08 -21.39
C LEU A 514 23.19 -1.78 -20.36
N GLN A 515 21.95 -1.95 -20.77
CA GLN A 515 20.76 -1.76 -19.95
C GLN A 515 20.21 -3.12 -19.50
N ALA A 516 19.66 -3.14 -18.30
CA ALA A 516 19.00 -4.27 -17.69
C ALA A 516 17.54 -3.91 -17.36
N SER A 517 16.61 -4.83 -17.60
CA SER A 517 15.19 -4.62 -17.30
C SER A 517 14.91 -4.46 -15.79
N ILE A 518 15.76 -5.05 -14.96
CA ILE A 518 15.68 -5.08 -13.49
C ILE A 518 17.07 -5.01 -12.89
N GLY A 519 17.16 -4.59 -11.62
CA GLY A 519 18.38 -4.76 -10.83
C GLY A 519 18.61 -6.22 -10.46
N VAL A 520 19.87 -6.61 -10.36
CA VAL A 520 20.29 -7.96 -9.93
C VAL A 520 20.99 -7.93 -8.57
N PRO A 521 20.83 -8.97 -7.73
CA PRO A 521 21.25 -8.93 -6.33
C PRO A 521 22.77 -9.03 -6.11
N VAL A 522 23.57 -9.16 -7.18
CA VAL A 522 25.03 -9.23 -7.16
C VAL A 522 25.63 -8.43 -8.30
N ASP A 523 26.88 -8.01 -8.15
CA ASP A 523 27.65 -7.46 -9.26
C ASP A 523 27.79 -8.50 -10.37
N SER A 524 27.39 -8.13 -11.58
CA SER A 524 27.42 -9.00 -12.75
C SER A 524 28.32 -8.41 -13.83
N LYS A 525 28.99 -9.28 -14.59
CA LYS A 525 30.01 -8.85 -15.55
C LYS A 525 29.80 -9.51 -16.90
N PHE A 526 30.03 -8.75 -17.96
CA PHE A 526 29.81 -9.20 -19.33
C PHE A 526 31.00 -8.84 -20.21
N SER A 527 31.52 -9.80 -20.98
CA SER A 527 32.58 -9.53 -21.95
C SER A 527 32.01 -8.90 -23.22
N ILE A 528 32.85 -8.17 -23.95
CA ILE A 528 32.49 -7.57 -25.24
C ILE A 528 33.43 -8.12 -26.31
N VAL A 529 32.85 -8.49 -27.44
CA VAL A 529 33.58 -8.94 -28.62
C VAL A 529 33.34 -7.99 -29.79
N ALA A 530 34.38 -7.78 -30.61
CA ALA A 530 34.26 -7.11 -31.89
C ALA A 530 34.18 -8.17 -33.01
N ASP A 531 33.11 -8.15 -33.80
CA ASP A 531 32.89 -9.12 -34.88
C ASP A 531 32.97 -8.46 -36.27
N PRO A 532 34.13 -8.51 -36.94
CA PRO A 532 34.29 -7.92 -38.26
C PRO A 532 33.45 -8.62 -39.34
N ALA A 533 33.02 -9.88 -39.16
CA ALA A 533 32.23 -10.61 -40.17
C ALA A 533 30.80 -10.04 -40.31
N LEU A 534 30.28 -9.42 -39.24
CA LEU A 534 29.00 -8.72 -39.27
C LEU A 534 29.07 -7.41 -40.07
N VAL A 535 30.25 -6.79 -40.19
CA VAL A 535 30.46 -5.60 -41.03
C VAL A 535 30.27 -5.96 -42.51
N ASP A 536 30.84 -7.08 -42.96
CA ASP A 536 30.70 -7.53 -44.35
C ASP A 536 29.24 -7.84 -44.71
N SER A 537 28.53 -8.47 -43.77
CA SER A 537 27.10 -8.75 -43.90
C SER A 537 26.28 -7.46 -43.98
N TYR A 538 26.59 -6.48 -43.12
CA TYR A 538 25.96 -5.17 -43.12
C TYR A 538 26.20 -4.43 -44.46
N ASN A 539 27.45 -4.37 -44.92
CA ASN A 539 27.82 -3.75 -46.18
C ASN A 539 27.06 -4.35 -47.37
N LYS A 540 26.98 -5.67 -47.44
CA LYS A 540 26.24 -6.37 -48.50
C LYS A 540 24.74 -6.08 -48.45
N GLN A 541 24.15 -6.04 -47.26
CA GLN A 541 22.71 -5.79 -47.07
C GLN A 541 22.32 -4.35 -47.38
N HIS A 542 23.15 -3.38 -46.99
CA HIS A 542 22.82 -1.95 -47.04
C HIS A 542 23.51 -1.20 -48.19
N GLY A 543 24.34 -1.87 -48.99
CA GLY A 543 25.07 -1.25 -50.11
C GLY A 543 26.16 -0.28 -49.67
N THR A 544 26.65 -0.42 -48.42
CA THR A 544 27.72 0.42 -47.86
C THR A 544 29.10 -0.17 -48.13
N LYS A 545 30.16 0.61 -47.87
CA LYS A 545 31.56 0.23 -48.09
C LYS A 545 32.44 0.45 -46.85
N TYR A 546 31.87 0.25 -45.66
CA TYR A 546 32.59 0.48 -44.43
C TYR A 546 33.77 -0.47 -44.28
N THR A 547 34.92 0.05 -43.86
CA THR A 547 36.11 -0.76 -43.59
C THR A 547 35.94 -1.50 -42.26
N PRO A 548 36.01 -2.85 -42.22
CA PRO A 548 35.85 -3.60 -40.97
C PRO A 548 36.97 -3.30 -39.97
N MET A 549 36.59 -3.08 -38.71
CA MET A 549 37.50 -2.93 -37.56
C MET A 549 37.42 -4.17 -36.67
N SER A 550 38.58 -4.65 -36.20
CA SER A 550 38.71 -5.75 -35.26
C SER A 550 38.85 -5.26 -33.82
N ALA A 551 38.91 -6.18 -32.86
CA ALA A 551 39.16 -5.88 -31.46
C ALA A 551 40.48 -5.12 -31.21
N ASN A 552 41.49 -5.29 -32.08
CA ASN A 552 42.78 -4.59 -31.97
C ASN A 552 42.75 -3.15 -32.51
N ASP A 553 41.70 -2.79 -33.25
CA ASP A 553 41.56 -1.48 -33.88
C ASP A 553 40.79 -0.49 -32.98
N VAL A 554 40.20 -0.98 -31.88
CA VAL A 554 39.46 -0.17 -30.89
C VAL A 554 39.86 -0.47 -29.44
N THR A 555 39.63 0.46 -28.53
CA THR A 555 39.75 0.22 -27.09
C THR A 555 38.54 -0.54 -26.58
N LEU A 556 38.73 -1.78 -26.14
CA LEU A 556 37.69 -2.57 -25.47
C LEU A 556 38.02 -2.70 -23.98
N PRO A 557 37.03 -2.59 -23.07
CA PRO A 557 37.22 -2.98 -21.69
C PRO A 557 37.31 -4.51 -21.58
N ASP A 558 37.93 -5.00 -20.50
CA ASP A 558 37.94 -6.44 -20.20
C ASP A 558 36.50 -6.95 -19.98
N GLU A 559 35.70 -6.20 -19.20
CA GLU A 559 34.31 -6.55 -18.85
C GLU A 559 33.47 -5.27 -18.65
N LEU A 560 32.17 -5.35 -18.97
CA LEU A 560 31.15 -4.40 -18.53
C LEU A 560 30.64 -4.81 -17.15
N LEU A 561 30.78 -3.93 -16.16
CA LEU A 561 30.24 -4.14 -14.82
C LEU A 561 28.79 -3.63 -14.75
N LEU A 562 27.85 -4.52 -14.44
CA LEU A 562 26.51 -4.20 -13.94
C LEU A 562 26.56 -4.24 -12.41
N PRO A 563 26.57 -3.09 -11.72
CA PRO A 563 26.61 -3.06 -10.26
C PRO A 563 25.33 -3.67 -9.66
N LYS A 564 25.46 -4.26 -8.47
CA LYS A 564 24.33 -4.77 -7.68
C LYS A 564 23.20 -3.74 -7.63
N ASN A 565 21.98 -4.20 -7.88
CA ASN A 565 20.73 -3.44 -7.87
C ASN A 565 20.67 -2.27 -8.87
N SER A 566 21.62 -2.16 -9.81
CA SER A 566 21.59 -1.20 -10.90
C SER A 566 20.83 -1.75 -12.12
N GLN A 567 20.21 -0.87 -12.89
CA GLN A 567 19.59 -1.19 -14.17
C GLN A 567 20.49 -0.88 -15.38
N ALA A 568 21.73 -0.45 -15.15
CA ALA A 568 22.68 -0.19 -16.23
C ALA A 568 24.12 -0.47 -15.80
N THR A 569 24.95 -0.84 -16.76
CA THR A 569 26.39 -0.98 -16.54
C THR A 569 27.05 0.37 -16.31
N THR A 570 28.24 0.37 -15.71
CA THR A 570 29.11 1.55 -15.73
C THR A 570 29.42 1.92 -17.19
N PRO A 571 29.26 3.19 -17.61
CA PRO A 571 29.56 3.59 -19.00
C PRO A 571 31.04 3.40 -19.34
N VAL A 572 31.34 2.88 -20.52
CA VAL A 572 32.70 2.72 -21.03
C VAL A 572 32.85 3.40 -22.39
N GLU A 573 33.93 4.16 -22.58
CA GLU A 573 34.22 4.83 -23.84
C GLU A 573 35.07 3.94 -24.76
N ILE A 574 34.57 3.71 -25.98
CA ILE A 574 35.21 2.92 -27.05
C ILE A 574 35.83 3.89 -28.07
N LYS A 575 37.14 3.83 -28.27
CA LYS A 575 37.92 4.71 -29.16
C LYS A 575 38.64 3.90 -30.21
N ALA A 576 38.94 4.50 -31.37
CA ALA A 576 39.90 3.89 -32.29
C ALA A 576 41.31 3.88 -31.66
N VAL A 577 42.06 2.81 -31.85
CA VAL A 577 43.47 2.73 -31.40
C VAL A 577 44.35 3.61 -32.27
N ASP A 578 44.12 3.57 -33.59
CA ASP A 578 44.84 4.35 -34.58
C ASP A 578 43.86 5.11 -35.48
N TYR A 579 43.64 6.37 -35.15
CA TYR A 579 42.70 7.23 -35.87
C TYR A 579 43.15 7.57 -37.31
N GLU A 580 44.44 7.40 -37.65
CA GLU A 580 44.93 7.72 -38.99
C GLU A 580 44.54 6.65 -40.02
N LYS A 581 44.22 5.44 -39.58
CA LYS A 581 43.72 4.35 -40.45
C LYS A 581 42.24 4.46 -40.79
N LEU A 582 41.51 5.40 -40.19
CA LEU A 582 40.09 5.61 -40.46
C LEU A 582 39.88 6.17 -41.87
N THR A 583 38.77 5.80 -42.49
CA THR A 583 38.45 6.18 -43.88
C THR A 583 37.30 7.19 -43.96
N SER A 584 37.24 7.93 -45.06
CA SER A 584 36.14 8.87 -45.35
C SER A 584 34.82 8.16 -45.68
N ASP A 585 34.89 6.94 -46.23
CA ASP A 585 33.74 6.06 -46.43
C ASP A 585 33.24 5.45 -45.10
N GLY A 586 34.04 5.54 -44.03
CA GLY A 586 33.75 5.06 -42.68
C GLY A 586 34.42 3.71 -42.35
N SER A 587 34.85 3.57 -41.10
CA SER A 587 35.40 2.34 -40.54
C SER A 587 34.48 1.84 -39.43
N MET A 588 33.98 0.61 -39.55
CA MET A 588 32.91 0.08 -38.69
C MET A 588 33.44 -0.99 -37.74
N VAL A 589 33.09 -0.87 -36.47
CA VAL A 589 33.18 -1.95 -35.48
C VAL A 589 31.77 -2.40 -35.11
N VAL A 590 31.54 -3.71 -35.07
CA VAL A 590 30.32 -4.31 -34.51
C VAL A 590 30.66 -4.87 -33.14
N LEU A 591 30.12 -4.25 -32.10
CA LEU A 591 30.28 -4.65 -30.72
C LEU A 591 29.14 -5.60 -30.34
N LYS A 592 29.48 -6.76 -29.80
CA LYS A 592 28.51 -7.72 -29.27
C LYS A 592 28.85 -8.03 -27.81
N VAL A 593 27.85 -7.96 -26.95
CA VAL A 593 27.99 -8.38 -25.54
C VAL A 593 27.84 -9.90 -25.45
N ASP A 594 28.77 -10.56 -24.79
CA ASP A 594 28.69 -11.99 -24.48
C ASP A 594 28.08 -12.19 -23.09
N LEU A 595 27.00 -12.98 -23.03
CA LEU A 595 26.30 -13.31 -21.78
C LEU A 595 26.92 -14.50 -21.03
N GLY A 596 27.91 -15.17 -21.63
CA GLY A 596 28.62 -16.28 -20.99
C GLY A 596 27.77 -17.53 -20.70
N GLY A 597 26.56 -17.61 -21.27
CA GLY A 597 25.61 -18.72 -21.03
C GLY A 597 24.95 -18.70 -19.66
N ASN A 598 24.96 -17.58 -18.93
CA ASN A 598 24.28 -17.46 -17.65
C ASN A 598 22.76 -17.42 -17.83
N ALA A 599 22.04 -18.40 -17.29
CA ALA A 599 20.58 -18.53 -17.41
C ALA A 599 19.79 -17.41 -16.69
N ASP A 600 20.43 -16.63 -15.83
CA ASP A 600 19.81 -15.49 -15.16
C ASP A 600 19.55 -14.30 -16.09
N PHE A 601 20.24 -14.28 -17.24
CA PHE A 601 20.22 -13.20 -18.20
C PHE A 601 19.76 -13.67 -19.57
N ASN A 602 18.80 -12.96 -20.14
CA ASN A 602 18.29 -13.22 -21.49
C ASN A 602 18.25 -11.93 -22.33
N THR A 603 18.02 -12.08 -23.62
CA THR A 603 17.69 -11.00 -24.56
C THR A 603 16.32 -11.27 -25.16
N ILE A 604 15.69 -10.26 -25.77
CA ILE A 604 14.44 -10.45 -26.53
C ILE A 604 14.78 -11.03 -27.91
N GLY A 605 15.91 -10.61 -28.49
CA GLY A 605 16.52 -11.19 -29.66
C GLY A 605 18.05 -11.03 -29.68
N ASP A 606 18.71 -11.81 -30.53
CA ASP A 606 20.18 -11.83 -30.66
C ASP A 606 20.79 -10.46 -31.01
N LYS A 607 19.99 -9.55 -31.57
CA LYS A 607 20.42 -8.22 -32.00
C LYS A 607 20.39 -7.17 -30.88
N ASP A 608 19.72 -7.45 -29.76
CA ASP A 608 19.55 -6.48 -28.68
C ASP A 608 20.87 -6.17 -27.97
N ILE A 609 21.84 -7.08 -28.09
CA ILE A 609 23.18 -6.99 -27.51
C ILE A 609 24.25 -6.67 -28.56
N VAL A 610 23.83 -6.21 -29.75
CA VAL A 610 24.71 -5.88 -30.88
C VAL A 610 24.62 -4.39 -31.19
N LYS A 611 25.77 -3.72 -31.31
CA LYS A 611 25.85 -2.30 -31.67
C LYS A 611 26.83 -2.08 -32.81
N PHE A 612 26.35 -1.37 -33.83
CA PHE A 612 27.14 -0.94 -34.98
C PHE A 612 27.64 0.49 -34.74
N VAL A 613 28.95 0.66 -34.71
CA VAL A 613 29.60 1.96 -34.53
C VAL A 613 30.50 2.22 -35.73
N VAL A 614 30.29 3.35 -36.39
CA VAL A 614 31.10 3.78 -37.55
C VAL A 614 31.92 4.98 -37.14
N PHE A 615 33.24 4.87 -37.20
CA PHE A 615 34.15 5.99 -37.11
C PHE A 615 34.41 6.51 -38.52
N LYS A 616 34.02 7.74 -38.81
CA LYS A 616 34.14 8.32 -40.13
C LYS A 616 35.09 9.51 -40.11
N LYS A 617 36.14 9.43 -40.93
CA LYS A 617 37.08 10.54 -41.09
C LYS A 617 36.42 11.62 -41.95
N MET A 618 36.27 12.83 -41.42
CA MET A 618 35.68 13.96 -42.13
C MET A 618 36.65 15.12 -42.17
N GLU A 619 36.79 15.74 -43.33
CA GLU A 619 37.53 16.99 -43.45
C GLU A 619 36.74 18.11 -42.80
N GLY A 620 37.41 18.89 -41.95
CA GLY A 620 36.75 19.96 -41.21
C GLY A 620 37.65 20.46 -40.09
N ASN A 621 37.39 21.70 -39.68
CA ASN A 621 38.18 22.39 -38.69
C ASN A 621 37.31 22.97 -37.58
N ILE A 622 36.05 22.54 -37.43
CA ILE A 622 35.10 23.09 -36.45
C ILE A 622 34.71 22.06 -35.39
N GLU A 623 34.78 22.49 -34.13
CA GLU A 623 34.27 21.74 -32.97
C GLU A 623 32.76 21.90 -32.84
N GLU A 624 32.03 20.78 -32.94
CA GLU A 624 30.59 20.75 -32.73
C GLU A 624 30.22 21.01 -31.27
N ASN A 625 29.11 21.71 -31.06
CA ASN A 625 28.56 22.03 -29.74
C ASN A 625 29.56 22.73 -28.81
N ALA A 626 30.50 23.50 -29.38
CA ALA A 626 31.39 24.35 -28.61
C ALA A 626 30.58 25.32 -27.73
N THR A 627 30.89 25.36 -26.43
CA THR A 627 30.27 26.28 -25.47
C THR A 627 31.08 27.55 -25.25
N ARG A 628 32.29 27.64 -25.84
CA ARG A 628 33.17 28.81 -25.85
C ARG A 628 34.25 28.70 -26.92
N VAL A 629 34.81 29.85 -27.33
CA VAL A 629 36.06 29.93 -28.11
C VAL A 629 37.12 30.64 -27.27
N PRO A 630 38.25 29.99 -26.92
CA PRO A 630 39.38 30.67 -26.28
C PRO A 630 40.00 31.70 -27.23
N GLY A 631 40.19 32.94 -26.77
CA GLY A 631 40.74 34.03 -27.57
C GLY A 631 40.21 35.39 -27.14
N THR A 632 40.44 36.40 -27.97
CA THR A 632 39.99 37.77 -27.71
C THR A 632 39.07 38.24 -28.85
N VAL A 633 37.89 38.77 -28.51
CA VAL A 633 37.00 39.38 -29.51
C VAL A 633 37.71 40.57 -30.14
N ILE A 634 37.71 40.64 -31.47
CA ILE A 634 38.34 41.75 -32.19
C ILE A 634 37.55 43.03 -31.91
N ALA A 635 38.17 44.02 -31.29
CA ALA A 635 37.47 45.24 -30.87
C ALA A 635 37.28 46.28 -31.99
N ASP A 636 38.21 46.34 -32.95
CA ASP A 636 38.11 47.25 -34.09
C ASP A 636 37.39 46.56 -35.25
N MET A 637 36.10 46.86 -35.39
CA MET A 637 35.24 46.38 -36.48
C MET A 637 34.94 47.48 -37.50
N SER A 638 35.77 48.53 -37.54
CA SER A 638 35.56 49.70 -38.40
C SER A 638 35.55 49.29 -39.88
N GLY A 639 34.43 49.54 -40.55
CA GLY A 639 34.27 49.23 -41.97
C GLY A 639 33.93 47.76 -42.27
N TRP A 640 33.71 46.93 -41.25
CA TRP A 640 33.25 45.55 -41.44
C TRP A 640 31.85 45.55 -42.06
N THR A 641 31.59 44.56 -42.92
CA THR A 641 30.28 44.37 -43.54
C THR A 641 29.74 42.98 -43.30
N TYR A 642 28.43 42.88 -43.08
CA TYR A 642 27.67 41.64 -42.97
C TYR A 642 26.62 41.64 -44.07
N ASP A 643 26.74 40.72 -45.02
CA ASP A 643 25.79 40.54 -46.12
C ASP A 643 25.06 39.21 -45.99
N ALA A 644 23.74 39.20 -46.13
CA ALA A 644 22.92 37.99 -46.12
C ALA A 644 21.76 38.18 -47.13
N PRO A 645 22.03 37.98 -48.44
CA PRO A 645 21.10 38.32 -49.49
C PRO A 645 19.83 37.47 -49.40
N GLY A 646 18.68 38.14 -49.25
CA GLY A 646 17.37 37.50 -49.07
C GLY A 646 16.91 37.38 -47.61
N ALA A 647 17.71 37.83 -46.65
CA ALA A 647 17.28 37.99 -45.26
C ALA A 647 16.42 39.25 -45.07
N GLU A 648 15.39 39.16 -44.22
CA GLU A 648 14.60 40.31 -43.78
C GLU A 648 15.27 41.01 -42.60
N GLY A 649 15.19 42.34 -42.53
CA GLY A 649 15.64 43.12 -41.37
C GLY A 649 17.14 43.39 -41.27
N LEU A 650 17.97 42.94 -42.23
CA LEU A 650 19.42 43.14 -42.17
C LEU A 650 19.82 44.61 -42.32
N VAL A 651 20.54 45.12 -41.31
CA VAL A 651 21.30 46.37 -41.36
C VAL A 651 22.74 46.05 -40.98
N SER A 652 23.65 46.05 -41.97
CA SER A 652 25.03 45.58 -41.78
C SER A 652 25.77 46.24 -40.61
N SER A 653 25.56 47.53 -40.35
CA SER A 653 26.26 48.24 -39.26
C SER A 653 25.78 47.84 -37.87
N GLN A 654 24.58 47.26 -37.75
CA GLN A 654 24.02 46.80 -36.48
C GLN A 654 24.50 45.41 -36.08
N MET A 655 25.24 44.70 -36.95
CA MET A 655 25.74 43.36 -36.68
C MET A 655 27.03 43.33 -35.84
N PHE A 656 27.57 44.52 -35.53
CA PHE A 656 28.89 44.74 -34.91
C PHE A 656 28.87 45.86 -33.86
N ASP A 657 27.69 46.35 -33.47
CA ASP A 657 27.56 47.53 -32.62
C ASP A 657 27.48 47.18 -31.11
N GLY A 658 27.48 45.89 -30.79
CA GLY A 658 27.37 45.37 -29.43
C GLY A 658 25.98 45.55 -28.79
N ALA A 659 24.97 46.03 -29.54
CA ALA A 659 23.65 46.36 -29.02
C ALA A 659 22.75 45.11 -28.86
N ILE A 660 23.02 44.31 -27.84
CA ILE A 660 22.31 43.04 -27.58
C ILE A 660 20.89 43.18 -26.98
N ALA A 661 20.23 44.34 -27.10
CA ALA A 661 18.92 44.60 -26.47
C ALA A 661 17.78 43.73 -27.07
N MET A 662 16.78 43.34 -26.24
CA MET A 662 15.66 42.48 -26.65
C MET A 662 14.78 43.04 -27.78
N ASN A 663 14.91 44.33 -28.14
CA ASN A 663 14.13 44.99 -29.19
C ASN A 663 14.87 45.17 -30.51
N GLN A 664 16.12 44.71 -30.62
CA GLN A 664 16.81 44.61 -31.91
C GLN A 664 16.64 43.20 -32.48
N SER A 665 15.83 43.11 -33.54
CA SER A 665 15.49 41.86 -34.21
C SER A 665 16.66 41.26 -35.00
N GLY A 666 17.70 42.02 -35.31
CA GLY A 666 18.72 41.58 -36.27
C GLY A 666 18.08 41.25 -37.63
N TRP A 667 18.67 40.30 -38.34
CA TRP A 667 18.07 39.74 -39.56
C TRP A 667 17.51 38.34 -39.33
N TYR A 668 16.51 37.95 -40.12
CA TYR A 668 15.96 36.59 -40.09
C TYR A 668 15.47 36.11 -41.47
N ILE A 669 15.25 34.79 -41.56
CA ILE A 669 14.45 34.16 -42.61
C ILE A 669 13.40 33.24 -41.97
N THR A 670 12.27 33.06 -42.64
CA THR A 670 11.16 32.19 -42.21
C THR A 670 11.03 30.91 -43.03
N ASN A 671 11.73 30.82 -44.16
CA ASN A 671 11.76 29.64 -45.03
C ASN A 671 13.04 29.64 -45.88
N GLY A 672 13.45 28.47 -46.37
CA GLY A 672 14.59 28.30 -47.26
C GLY A 672 15.93 28.46 -46.54
N SER A 673 16.93 28.94 -47.27
CA SER A 673 18.30 29.10 -46.77
C SER A 673 18.91 30.41 -47.21
N VAL A 674 19.71 31.03 -46.36
CA VAL A 674 20.51 32.20 -46.69
C VAL A 674 21.97 31.97 -46.33
N THR A 675 22.87 32.40 -47.19
CA THR A 675 24.30 32.37 -46.89
C THR A 675 24.79 33.76 -46.53
N ALA A 676 25.17 33.93 -45.27
CA ALA A 676 25.74 35.16 -44.77
C ALA A 676 27.26 35.21 -45.04
N THR A 677 27.77 36.39 -45.37
CA THR A 677 29.19 36.69 -45.58
C THR A 677 29.60 37.89 -44.75
N VAL A 678 30.66 37.73 -43.97
CA VAL A 678 31.30 38.78 -43.18
C VAL A 678 32.61 39.16 -43.85
N ASP A 679 32.81 40.45 -44.13
CA ASP A 679 34.10 41.03 -44.54
C ASP A 679 34.68 41.82 -43.37
N MET A 680 35.83 41.37 -42.86
CA MET A 680 36.55 42.00 -41.74
C MET A 680 37.54 43.08 -42.18
N VAL A 681 37.56 43.45 -43.48
CA VAL A 681 38.46 44.43 -44.12
C VAL A 681 39.93 44.00 -44.15
N ASN A 682 40.48 43.53 -43.03
CA ASN A 682 41.83 43.06 -42.85
C ASN A 682 41.86 41.54 -42.65
N VAL A 683 43.01 40.92 -42.94
CA VAL A 683 43.26 39.51 -42.63
C VAL A 683 43.54 39.37 -41.14
N HIS A 684 42.85 38.43 -40.49
CA HIS A 684 43.00 38.07 -39.07
C HIS A 684 43.26 36.58 -38.93
N THR A 685 43.97 36.18 -37.86
CA THR A 685 44.06 34.78 -37.45
C THR A 685 42.99 34.50 -36.39
N LEU A 686 41.95 33.76 -36.77
CA LEU A 686 40.78 33.49 -35.92
C LEU A 686 40.89 32.13 -35.23
N ALA A 687 40.60 32.08 -33.94
CA ALA A 687 40.32 30.84 -33.21
C ALA A 687 38.87 30.36 -33.40
N GLY A 688 38.00 31.22 -33.94
CA GLY A 688 36.59 30.95 -34.16
C GLY A 688 35.80 32.26 -34.17
N PHE A 689 34.49 32.13 -34.01
CA PHE A 689 33.58 33.25 -33.88
C PHE A 689 32.37 32.88 -33.03
N ARG A 690 31.59 33.88 -32.64
CA ARG A 690 30.31 33.69 -31.97
C ARG A 690 29.22 34.51 -32.64
N ILE A 691 28.02 33.95 -32.65
CA ILE A 691 26.82 34.60 -33.15
C ILE A 691 25.80 34.70 -32.02
N ARG A 692 25.05 35.79 -32.00
CA ARG A 692 23.88 35.91 -31.14
C ARG A 692 22.63 35.66 -31.98
N PRO A 693 21.84 34.64 -31.66
CA PRO A 693 20.58 34.39 -32.36
C PRO A 693 19.61 35.55 -32.17
N MET A 694 18.70 35.73 -33.14
CA MET A 694 17.62 36.70 -33.04
C MET A 694 16.84 36.53 -31.72
N TYR A 695 16.71 37.61 -30.94
CA TYR A 695 16.11 37.64 -29.60
C TYR A 695 16.78 36.72 -28.54
N GLY A 696 17.99 36.25 -28.78
CA GLY A 696 18.75 35.41 -27.86
C GLY A 696 18.30 33.95 -27.84
N LEU A 697 18.99 33.14 -27.03
CA LEU A 697 18.80 31.68 -26.99
C LEU A 697 17.43 31.25 -26.44
N GLY A 698 16.71 32.14 -25.77
CA GLY A 698 15.39 31.87 -25.20
C GLY A 698 14.25 31.74 -26.22
N TYR A 699 14.40 32.34 -27.41
CA TYR A 699 13.29 32.46 -28.37
C TYR A 699 13.56 31.75 -29.70
N TYR A 700 14.63 32.12 -30.42
CA TYR A 700 14.95 31.56 -31.73
C TYR A 700 16.37 31.04 -31.73
N LYS A 701 16.53 29.73 -31.90
CA LYS A 701 17.82 29.03 -31.79
C LYS A 701 18.31 28.62 -33.16
N VAL A 702 19.60 28.81 -33.40
CA VAL A 702 20.29 28.19 -34.54
C VAL A 702 20.79 26.83 -34.07
N LEU A 703 20.20 25.74 -34.54
CA LEU A 703 20.59 24.38 -34.16
C LEU A 703 21.78 23.89 -34.99
N ARG A 704 21.81 24.29 -36.27
CA ARG A 704 22.83 23.88 -37.24
C ARG A 704 23.24 25.04 -38.15
N LEU A 705 24.53 25.14 -38.45
CA LEU A 705 25.09 25.95 -39.54
C LEU A 705 25.61 25.06 -40.66
N TYR A 706 25.59 25.55 -41.88
CA TYR A 706 26.04 24.84 -43.07
C TYR A 706 27.11 25.67 -43.80
N ASP A 707 27.93 25.04 -44.64
CA ASP A 707 28.89 25.71 -45.51
C ASP A 707 29.73 26.79 -44.80
N VAL A 708 30.27 26.48 -43.62
CA VAL A 708 31.12 27.44 -42.92
C VAL A 708 32.46 27.48 -43.66
N LYS A 709 32.73 28.61 -44.32
CA LYS A 709 33.93 28.80 -45.15
C LYS A 709 34.67 30.07 -44.76
N THR A 710 35.96 30.10 -45.05
CA THR A 710 36.83 31.26 -44.85
C THR A 710 37.59 31.60 -46.12
N SER A 711 37.99 32.86 -46.26
CA SER A 711 38.80 33.34 -47.40
C SER A 711 39.66 34.53 -46.99
N GLU A 712 40.84 34.69 -47.60
CA GLU A 712 41.67 35.89 -47.44
C GLU A 712 41.34 36.97 -48.49
N ASP A 713 40.85 36.59 -49.66
CA ASP A 713 40.67 37.48 -50.83
C ASP A 713 39.22 37.61 -51.31
N GLY A 714 38.30 36.81 -50.74
CA GLY A 714 36.88 36.76 -51.10
C GLY A 714 36.59 35.99 -52.39
N GLN A 715 37.61 35.45 -53.06
CA GLN A 715 37.50 34.68 -54.29
C GLN A 715 37.75 33.18 -54.04
N HIS A 716 38.80 32.85 -53.28
CA HIS A 716 39.17 31.48 -52.96
C HIS A 716 38.65 31.13 -51.57
N TRP A 717 37.71 30.18 -51.50
CA TRP A 717 37.03 29.80 -50.27
C TRP A 717 37.46 28.42 -49.80
N VAL A 718 37.90 28.34 -48.54
CA VAL A 718 38.27 27.10 -47.86
C VAL A 718 37.14 26.66 -46.95
N SER A 719 36.72 25.39 -47.05
CA SER A 719 35.68 24.86 -46.16
C SER A 719 36.25 24.58 -44.77
N GLN A 720 35.57 25.08 -43.74
CA GLN A 720 35.88 24.80 -42.34
C GLN A 720 34.91 23.77 -41.73
N SER A 721 33.72 23.58 -42.31
CA SER A 721 32.75 22.56 -41.89
C SER A 721 32.79 21.26 -42.71
N GLY A 722 33.67 21.17 -43.72
CA GLY A 722 33.66 20.08 -44.69
C GLY A 722 32.37 20.05 -45.51
N ASP A 723 31.91 18.85 -45.86
CA ASP A 723 30.62 18.58 -46.51
C ASP A 723 29.45 18.40 -45.52
N SER A 724 29.69 18.64 -44.23
CA SER A 724 28.71 18.45 -43.14
C SER A 724 28.15 19.78 -42.61
N PHE A 725 27.20 19.68 -41.68
CA PHE A 725 26.72 20.80 -40.87
C PHE A 725 27.50 20.89 -39.55
N VAL A 726 27.40 22.05 -38.89
CA VAL A 726 27.96 22.33 -37.57
C VAL A 726 26.80 22.43 -36.58
N SER A 727 26.72 21.50 -35.64
CA SER A 727 25.80 21.61 -34.49
C SER A 727 26.28 22.66 -33.50
N LEU A 728 25.36 23.51 -33.05
CA LEU A 728 25.64 24.56 -32.07
C LEU A 728 25.07 24.21 -30.69
N ALA A 729 25.84 24.49 -29.64
CA ALA A 729 25.41 24.25 -28.27
C ALA A 729 24.16 25.09 -27.93
N LEU A 730 23.27 24.50 -27.13
CA LEU A 730 22.03 25.13 -26.65
C LEU A 730 22.13 25.65 -25.21
N SER A 731 23.34 25.72 -24.66
CA SER A 731 23.65 26.14 -23.30
C SER A 731 24.62 27.31 -23.32
N GLY A 732 24.36 28.39 -22.58
CA GLY A 732 25.32 29.49 -22.49
C GLY A 732 24.75 30.86 -22.11
N ASP A 733 25.54 31.87 -22.45
CA ASP A 733 25.47 33.30 -22.15
C ASP A 733 24.79 34.11 -23.27
N ASP A 734 23.70 33.57 -23.83
CA ASP A 734 22.98 34.10 -24.99
C ASP A 734 23.74 34.07 -26.33
N TRP A 735 24.98 33.56 -26.35
CA TRP A 735 25.80 33.36 -27.54
C TRP A 735 25.86 31.90 -27.99
N GLN A 736 26.08 31.70 -29.29
CA GLN A 736 26.42 30.40 -29.87
C GLN A 736 27.79 30.49 -30.54
N TYR A 737 28.63 29.49 -30.32
CA TYR A 737 30.04 29.53 -30.65
C TYR A 737 30.38 28.56 -31.79
N VAL A 738 31.17 29.05 -32.75
CA VAL A 738 31.85 28.23 -33.75
C VAL A 738 33.33 28.28 -33.43
N LYS A 739 33.86 27.19 -32.90
CA LYS A 739 35.25 27.07 -32.50
C LYS A 739 36.04 26.32 -33.56
N PHE A 740 37.16 26.89 -33.99
CA PHE A 740 38.09 26.17 -34.84
C PHE A 740 39.05 25.30 -34.02
N TYR A 741 39.40 24.11 -34.52
CA TYR A 741 40.42 23.28 -33.88
C TYR A 741 41.82 23.86 -34.10
N LYS A 742 42.13 24.30 -35.33
CA LYS A 742 43.33 25.05 -35.71
C LYS A 742 42.94 26.48 -36.09
N PRO A 743 43.60 27.53 -35.57
CA PRO A 743 43.31 28.90 -35.97
C PRO A 743 43.45 29.10 -37.49
N VAL A 744 42.58 29.95 -38.05
CA VAL A 744 42.46 30.16 -39.50
C VAL A 744 42.84 31.60 -39.85
N SER A 745 43.76 31.78 -40.80
CA SER A 745 44.03 33.09 -41.39
C SER A 745 42.94 33.42 -42.42
N CYS A 746 42.16 34.47 -42.17
CA CYS A 746 41.09 34.90 -43.08
C CYS A 746 40.71 36.37 -42.90
N ARG A 747 40.18 36.95 -43.97
CA ARG A 747 39.48 38.25 -43.97
C ARG A 747 37.97 38.06 -44.03
N PHE A 748 37.52 37.01 -44.71
CA PHE A 748 36.11 36.72 -44.93
C PHE A 748 35.69 35.44 -44.20
N VAL A 749 34.50 35.47 -43.62
CA VAL A 749 33.80 34.29 -43.07
C VAL A 749 32.45 34.17 -43.75
N ARG A 750 32.08 32.97 -44.16
CA ARG A 750 30.80 32.66 -44.79
C ARG A 750 30.12 31.53 -44.05
N MET A 751 28.82 31.61 -43.83
CA MET A 751 28.02 30.55 -43.22
C MET A 751 26.59 30.55 -43.74
N THR A 752 26.02 29.37 -43.95
CA THR A 752 24.66 29.17 -44.42
C THR A 752 23.73 28.82 -43.26
N TYR A 753 22.61 29.54 -43.17
CA TYR A 753 21.50 29.30 -42.26
C TYR A 753 20.35 28.66 -43.04
N ARG A 754 19.64 27.70 -42.42
CA ARG A 754 18.46 27.05 -43.00
C ARG A 754 17.29 27.14 -42.03
N CYS A 755 16.12 27.53 -42.54
CA CYS A 755 14.88 27.53 -41.77
C CYS A 755 14.11 26.23 -42.01
N ASP A 756 14.53 25.16 -41.34
CA ASP A 756 13.87 23.87 -41.31
C ASP A 756 13.83 23.31 -39.88
N LYS A 757 13.04 22.24 -39.66
CA LYS A 757 12.81 21.67 -38.32
C LYS A 757 14.06 21.11 -37.65
N GLU A 758 15.12 20.82 -38.41
CA GLU A 758 16.36 20.26 -37.88
C GLU A 758 17.40 21.34 -37.57
N SER A 759 17.27 22.50 -38.21
CA SER A 759 18.26 23.59 -38.16
C SER A 759 17.80 24.80 -37.35
N ALA A 760 16.48 24.95 -37.14
CA ALA A 760 15.88 26.10 -36.51
C ALA A 760 14.71 25.73 -35.59
N LEU A 761 14.52 26.50 -34.51
CA LEU A 761 13.38 26.37 -33.60
C LEU A 761 12.36 27.49 -33.85
N ASN A 762 11.06 27.19 -33.73
CA ASN A 762 9.95 28.14 -33.87
C ASN A 762 9.76 28.77 -35.27
N GLY A 763 10.36 28.21 -36.33
CA GLY A 763 10.11 28.62 -37.71
C GLY A 763 10.79 29.93 -38.14
N TYR A 764 11.77 30.40 -37.36
CA TYR A 764 12.65 31.51 -37.71
C TYR A 764 14.10 31.12 -37.44
N VAL A 765 15.02 31.57 -38.30
CA VAL A 765 16.46 31.51 -38.05
C VAL A 765 17.10 32.82 -38.45
N GLY A 766 18.04 33.31 -37.66
CA GLY A 766 18.59 34.65 -37.84
C GLY A 766 19.66 34.98 -36.82
N CYS A 767 20.32 36.11 -37.02
CA CYS A 767 21.42 36.58 -36.20
C CYS A 767 21.25 38.09 -35.97
N ASN A 768 21.52 38.56 -34.76
CA ASN A 768 21.51 39.99 -34.45
C ASN A 768 22.89 40.57 -34.08
N GLU A 769 23.90 39.73 -33.85
CA GLU A 769 25.27 40.21 -33.59
C GLU A 769 26.29 39.12 -33.96
N PHE A 770 27.40 39.53 -34.58
CA PHE A 770 28.51 38.64 -34.95
C PHE A 770 29.81 39.15 -34.33
N ASN A 771 30.58 38.25 -33.71
CA ASN A 771 31.88 38.56 -33.14
C ASN A 771 32.93 37.55 -33.60
N ALA A 772 33.94 38.00 -34.34
CA ALA A 772 35.13 37.20 -34.61
C ALA A 772 36.08 37.19 -33.40
N ILE A 773 36.71 36.04 -33.17
CA ILE A 773 37.57 35.81 -32.00
C ILE A 773 38.97 35.49 -32.50
N ALA A 774 39.90 36.41 -32.27
CA ALA A 774 41.31 36.22 -32.61
C ALA A 774 41.94 35.13 -31.74
N SER A 775 42.79 34.30 -32.34
CA SER A 775 43.63 33.38 -31.57
C SER A 775 44.66 34.18 -30.76
N ASN A 776 44.81 33.83 -29.49
CA ASN A 776 45.84 34.43 -28.64
C ASN A 776 47.26 34.00 -29.04
#